data_AF-A0A7V2EY18-F1
#
_entry.id   AF-A0A7V2EY18-F1
#
_cell.length_a   1.000
_cell.length_b   1.000
_cell.length_c   1.000
_cell.angle_alpha   90.00
_cell.angle_beta   90.00
_cell.angle_gamma   90.00
#
_symmetry.space_group_name_H-M   'P 1'
#
loop_
_entity.id
_entity.type
_entity.pdbx_description
1 polymer ?
#
loop_
_entity_poly.entity_id
_entity_poly.type
_entity_poly.pdbx_seq_one_letter_code
_entity_poly.pdbx_strand_id
1 'polypeptide(L)'
;MGFDHIALCMGAGKPTVLDIANILATGVRQASDFLMALQLTGAAKKDSVANLNLRLPVVVIGGGLTAIDTATEALAYYVAQVEKFLHRAESLNEKPHWSEPEQAQADDFIAHGKAIRAERQAAKAADRLPDFAPLLAQWGGATIAYRRRLIDAPSYTLNHEEVTKALEQGIRFAELLSPVGIDVDDTGHVEAIELERQAIGDDGRPAATGERLTLPARSVLIAAGTQPNTVIARERPGAFKLDGKYFQAVDEDGNAVSPERSSKPEVTQVTMQIRDDNRAITFFGDLHPSFAGNVVKAFGSARRGYRVVNRLLARRPPSDKPADDLVSELDHGLRARVERVIRLTDNIVEVIIHAPLAAAAFRPGQFFRLQNFEANATRVGDTVLAMEGMALTGAWVDVDKGLVSTIVLEMGGSSSLCDLLVPGEHVILMGPTGAPTETPGGETVVLAGGGLGNAVLFSIGQALRQAGSKVLYFAAYKTPQDRYHVENIEKAADTVIWCCDQDPGFDADRDGDKSFVGNIVQAMTAYATGELGETAIALKDADRFIVIGSDMMMKAVADSRHGVLKNHLKPGHIALGSINSPMQCMMKEICAQCLQLHKDPETGKESVVFSCFNQDQPLDSVVFANLRQRLAQNAASEKLTAKWIAHCLGIEFSAN
;
A
#
# COMPACT_ATOMS: atom_id res chain seq x y z
N MET A 1 3.44 2.84 27.86
CA MET A 1 2.06 2.35 27.60
C MET A 1 1.39 1.78 28.84
N GLY A 2 2.09 1.09 29.77
CA GLY A 2 1.48 0.73 31.06
C GLY A 2 0.57 -0.50 31.09
N PHE A 3 0.60 -1.34 30.05
CA PHE A 3 -0.16 -2.60 30.02
C PHE A 3 0.61 -3.73 30.73
N ASP A 4 -0.08 -4.45 31.62
CA ASP A 4 0.43 -5.68 32.26
C ASP A 4 0.35 -6.90 31.32
N HIS A 5 -0.56 -6.87 30.35
CA HIS A 5 -0.79 -7.97 29.42
C HIS A 5 -1.18 -7.46 28.03
N ILE A 6 -0.71 -8.13 26.98
CA ILE A 6 -1.10 -7.87 25.59
C ILE A 6 -1.68 -9.15 24.98
N ALA A 7 -2.88 -9.06 24.40
CA ALA A 7 -3.50 -10.13 23.63
C ALA A 7 -3.48 -9.79 22.14
N LEU A 8 -2.71 -10.55 21.35
CA LEU A 8 -2.65 -10.42 19.90
C LEU A 8 -3.81 -11.20 19.27
N CYS A 9 -4.74 -10.47 18.65
CA CYS A 9 -5.96 -11.01 18.02
C CYS A 9 -6.04 -10.63 16.54
N MET A 10 -4.99 -10.92 15.77
CA MET A 10 -4.88 -10.49 14.38
C MET A 10 -5.47 -11.55 13.43
N GLY A 11 -6.58 -11.23 12.76
CA GLY A 11 -7.18 -12.10 11.73
C GLY A 11 -6.72 -11.79 10.29
N ALA A 12 -6.27 -10.55 10.04
CA ALA A 12 -5.76 -10.16 8.74
C ALA A 12 -4.32 -10.69 8.56
N GLY A 13 -4.14 -11.59 7.60
CA GLY A 13 -2.89 -12.31 7.35
C GLY A 13 -2.22 -11.93 6.03
N LYS A 14 -1.01 -12.45 5.81
CA LYS A 14 -0.26 -12.23 4.56
C LYS A 14 -0.95 -12.96 3.40
N PRO A 15 -1.42 -12.26 2.34
CA PRO A 15 -2.10 -12.91 1.23
C PRO A 15 -1.13 -13.76 0.43
N THR A 16 -1.65 -14.86 -0.11
CA THR A 16 -0.89 -15.76 -0.99
C THR A 16 -0.82 -15.14 -2.38
N VAL A 17 0.39 -14.85 -2.84
CA VAL A 17 0.62 -14.42 -4.22
C VAL A 17 0.91 -15.66 -5.07
N LEU A 18 0.25 -15.75 -6.21
CA LEU A 18 0.42 -16.84 -7.15
C LEU A 18 1.69 -16.63 -7.97
N ASP A 19 2.37 -17.71 -8.32
CA ASP A 19 3.54 -17.71 -9.18
C ASP A 19 3.09 -17.98 -10.63
N ILE A 20 2.52 -16.96 -11.27
CA ILE A 20 2.04 -17.00 -12.66
C ILE A 20 2.46 -15.73 -13.40
N ALA A 21 2.58 -15.81 -14.73
CA ALA A 21 2.91 -14.66 -15.55
C ALA A 21 1.88 -13.53 -15.39
N ASN A 22 2.34 -12.27 -15.43
CA ASN A 22 1.51 -11.08 -15.38
C ASN A 22 0.62 -10.93 -14.11
N ILE A 23 1.01 -11.55 -12.99
CA ILE A 23 0.25 -11.49 -11.71
C ILE A 23 0.07 -10.08 -11.14
N LEU A 24 0.83 -9.09 -11.62
CA LEU A 24 0.71 -7.67 -11.24
C LEU A 24 0.30 -6.76 -12.41
N ALA A 25 -0.32 -7.30 -13.47
CA ALA A 25 -0.83 -6.51 -14.59
C ALA A 25 -2.02 -5.61 -14.20
N THR A 26 -2.30 -4.60 -15.02
CA THR A 26 -3.40 -3.66 -14.76
C THR A 26 -4.75 -4.37 -14.86
N GLY A 27 -5.48 -4.42 -13.74
CA GLY A 27 -6.73 -5.19 -13.61
C GLY A 27 -6.59 -6.41 -12.69
N VAL A 28 -5.38 -6.77 -12.28
CA VAL A 28 -5.15 -7.82 -11.27
C VAL A 28 -5.06 -7.20 -9.88
N ARG A 29 -5.78 -7.76 -8.91
CA ARG A 29 -5.70 -7.35 -7.49
C ARG A 29 -5.80 -8.57 -6.58
N GLN A 30 -5.28 -8.44 -5.36
CA GLN A 30 -5.63 -9.38 -4.29
C GLN A 30 -7.05 -9.09 -3.82
N ALA A 31 -7.79 -10.12 -3.42
CA ALA A 31 -9.13 -9.95 -2.85
C ALA A 31 -9.09 -9.10 -1.56
N SER A 32 -8.03 -9.24 -0.76
CA SER A 32 -7.83 -8.42 0.44
C SER A 32 -7.62 -6.94 0.10
N ASP A 33 -6.88 -6.62 -0.97
CA ASP A 33 -6.76 -5.24 -1.49
C ASP A 33 -8.15 -4.68 -1.82
N PHE A 34 -8.88 -5.37 -2.70
CA PHE A 34 -10.20 -4.94 -3.19
C PHE A 34 -11.24 -4.77 -2.07
N LEU A 35 -11.42 -5.78 -1.21
CA LEU A 35 -12.41 -5.73 -0.15
C LEU A 35 -12.06 -4.69 0.92
N MET A 36 -10.78 -4.56 1.27
CA MET A 36 -10.36 -3.51 2.21
C MET A 36 -10.50 -2.12 1.58
N ALA A 37 -10.32 -1.97 0.26
CA ALA A 37 -10.47 -0.68 -0.41
C ALA A 37 -11.90 -0.18 -0.27
N LEU A 38 -12.88 -1.03 -0.61
CA LEU A 38 -14.30 -0.73 -0.50
C LEU A 38 -14.69 -0.17 0.87
N GLN A 39 -14.17 -0.78 1.93
CA GLN A 39 -14.52 -0.44 3.31
C GLN A 39 -13.70 0.73 3.87
N LEU A 40 -12.38 0.73 3.68
CA LEU A 40 -11.48 1.72 4.30
C LEU A 40 -11.52 3.10 3.63
N THR A 41 -11.77 3.14 2.32
CA THR A 41 -11.87 4.41 1.57
C THR A 41 -13.31 4.84 1.36
N GLY A 42 -14.27 3.93 1.60
CA GLY A 42 -15.68 4.17 1.30
C GLY A 42 -15.94 4.31 -0.20
N ALA A 43 -15.14 3.68 -1.07
CA ALA A 43 -15.25 3.82 -2.53
C ALA A 43 -16.66 3.53 -3.08
N ALA A 44 -17.40 2.62 -2.44
CA ALA A 44 -18.78 2.26 -2.80
C ALA A 44 -19.82 3.35 -2.42
N LYS A 45 -19.46 4.31 -1.55
CA LYS A 45 -20.35 5.40 -1.17
C LYS A 45 -20.48 6.40 -2.32
N LYS A 46 -21.72 6.84 -2.58
CA LYS A 46 -22.04 7.78 -3.67
C LYS A 46 -21.34 9.13 -3.49
N ASP A 47 -21.24 9.59 -2.25
CA ASP A 47 -20.67 10.89 -1.86
C ASP A 47 -19.14 10.88 -1.70
N SER A 48 -18.50 9.70 -1.74
CA SER A 48 -17.05 9.57 -1.54
C SER A 48 -16.24 9.94 -2.78
N VAL A 49 -15.15 10.69 -2.57
CA VAL A 49 -14.14 11.00 -3.59
C VAL A 49 -13.16 9.86 -3.87
N ALA A 50 -13.20 8.77 -3.09
CA ALA A 50 -12.29 7.65 -3.28
C ALA A 50 -12.47 6.91 -4.61
N ASN A 51 -11.35 6.43 -5.17
CA ASN A 51 -11.31 5.72 -6.44
C ASN A 51 -10.87 4.26 -6.27
N LEU A 52 -11.68 3.34 -6.78
CA LEU A 52 -11.32 1.93 -6.88
C LEU A 52 -11.75 1.44 -8.27
N ASN A 53 -10.80 1.16 -9.14
CA ASN A 53 -11.15 0.74 -10.49
C ASN A 53 -11.44 -0.77 -10.56
N LEU A 54 -12.62 -1.13 -11.08
CA LEU A 54 -13.03 -2.48 -11.45
C LEU A 54 -13.65 -2.46 -12.86
N ARG A 55 -13.34 -3.47 -13.69
CA ARG A 55 -13.92 -3.68 -15.03
C ARG A 55 -14.50 -5.09 -15.15
N LEU A 56 -15.60 -5.23 -15.89
CA LEU A 56 -16.22 -6.54 -16.20
C LEU A 56 -15.72 -7.08 -17.56
N PRO A 57 -15.67 -8.41 -17.76
CA PRO A 57 -15.93 -9.49 -16.79
C PRO A 57 -14.89 -9.59 -15.67
N VAL A 58 -15.31 -10.08 -14.51
CA VAL A 58 -14.45 -10.36 -13.35
C VAL A 58 -14.22 -11.86 -13.23
N VAL A 59 -12.97 -12.27 -13.02
CA VAL A 59 -12.64 -13.63 -12.59
C VAL A 59 -12.03 -13.58 -11.18
N VAL A 60 -12.62 -14.34 -10.25
CA VAL A 60 -12.12 -14.47 -8.87
C VAL A 60 -11.46 -15.83 -8.71
N ILE A 61 -10.21 -15.87 -8.22
CA ILE A 61 -9.48 -17.12 -8.00
C ILE A 61 -9.60 -17.54 -6.53
N GLY A 62 -10.31 -18.63 -6.26
CA GLY A 62 -10.46 -19.15 -4.90
C GLY A 62 -11.76 -19.93 -4.71
N GLY A 63 -11.91 -20.54 -3.53
CA GLY A 63 -13.13 -21.28 -3.16
C GLY A 63 -13.55 -21.07 -1.71
N GLY A 64 -12.93 -20.11 -1.02
CA GLY A 64 -13.32 -19.71 0.34
C GLY A 64 -14.42 -18.66 0.33
N LEU A 65 -14.91 -18.31 1.52
CA LEU A 65 -15.89 -17.22 1.69
C LEU A 65 -15.40 -15.90 1.09
N THR A 66 -14.12 -15.58 1.26
CA THR A 66 -13.51 -14.39 0.63
C THR A 66 -13.70 -14.36 -0.88
N ALA A 67 -13.72 -15.51 -1.59
CA ALA A 67 -13.98 -15.53 -3.03
C ALA A 67 -15.44 -15.20 -3.37
N ILE A 68 -16.38 -15.67 -2.54
CA ILE A 68 -17.82 -15.37 -2.65
C ILE A 68 -18.05 -13.88 -2.37
N ASP A 69 -17.51 -13.36 -1.27
CA ASP A 69 -17.58 -11.94 -0.90
C ASP A 69 -16.99 -11.07 -2.00
N THR A 70 -15.83 -11.44 -2.52
CA THR A 70 -15.17 -10.70 -3.61
C THR A 70 -16.03 -10.67 -4.87
N ALA A 71 -16.65 -11.78 -5.27
CA ALA A 71 -17.47 -11.83 -6.47
C ALA A 71 -18.79 -11.04 -6.31
N THR A 72 -19.44 -11.16 -5.15
CA THR A 72 -20.69 -10.44 -4.84
C THR A 72 -20.44 -8.93 -4.72
N GLU A 73 -19.43 -8.52 -3.96
CA GLU A 73 -19.04 -7.13 -3.79
C GLU A 73 -18.54 -6.52 -5.11
N ALA A 74 -17.85 -7.29 -5.96
CA ALA A 74 -17.44 -6.81 -7.29
C ALA A 74 -18.63 -6.40 -8.15
N LEU A 75 -19.69 -7.22 -8.20
CA LEU A 75 -20.89 -6.91 -8.98
C LEU A 75 -21.68 -5.74 -8.38
N ALA A 76 -21.87 -5.72 -7.06
CA ALA A 76 -22.56 -4.63 -6.37
C ALA A 76 -21.81 -3.30 -6.51
N TYR A 77 -20.49 -3.33 -6.33
CA TYR A 77 -19.63 -2.16 -6.47
C TYR A 77 -19.61 -1.63 -7.90
N TYR A 78 -19.57 -2.50 -8.90
CA TYR A 78 -19.53 -2.07 -10.31
C TYR A 78 -20.71 -1.13 -10.64
N VAL A 79 -21.91 -1.45 -10.16
CA VAL A 79 -23.10 -0.59 -10.30
C VAL A 79 -22.86 0.78 -9.67
N ALA A 80 -22.41 0.82 -8.41
CA ALA A 80 -22.14 2.07 -7.70
C ALA A 80 -21.04 2.91 -8.39
N GLN A 81 -19.99 2.25 -8.88
CA GLN A 81 -18.86 2.87 -9.56
C GLN A 81 -19.30 3.57 -10.85
N VAL A 82 -20.03 2.89 -11.74
CA VAL A 82 -20.43 3.48 -13.03
C VAL A 82 -21.49 4.57 -12.86
N GLU A 83 -22.37 4.47 -11.86
CA GLU A 83 -23.31 5.54 -11.51
C GLU A 83 -22.58 6.79 -11.02
N LYS A 84 -21.61 6.61 -10.10
CA LYS A 84 -20.77 7.70 -9.59
C LYS A 84 -19.96 8.35 -10.70
N PHE A 85 -19.36 7.55 -11.58
CA PHE A 85 -18.57 8.02 -12.71
C PHE A 85 -19.45 8.82 -13.69
N LEU A 86 -20.61 8.28 -14.08
CA LEU A 86 -21.54 8.98 -14.98
C LEU A 86 -22.01 10.30 -14.38
N HIS A 87 -22.40 10.31 -13.11
CA HIS A 87 -22.89 11.52 -12.45
C HIS A 87 -21.85 12.64 -12.51
N ARG A 88 -20.59 12.34 -12.20
CA ARG A 88 -19.49 13.32 -12.28
C ARG A 88 -19.23 13.75 -13.72
N ALA A 89 -19.17 12.81 -14.65
CA ALA A 89 -18.91 13.09 -16.06
C ALA A 89 -19.99 13.96 -16.73
N GLU A 90 -21.25 13.84 -16.32
CA GLU A 90 -22.36 14.69 -16.81
C GLU A 90 -22.45 16.04 -16.09
N SER A 91 -21.92 16.15 -14.87
CA SER A 91 -21.99 17.38 -14.06
C SER A 91 -20.84 18.35 -14.34
N LEU A 92 -19.73 17.85 -14.90
CA LEU A 92 -18.57 18.67 -15.24
C LEU A 92 -18.69 19.28 -16.63
N ASN A 93 -18.42 20.58 -16.75
CA ASN A 93 -18.44 21.30 -18.04
C ASN A 93 -17.33 20.85 -18.99
N GLU A 94 -16.17 20.46 -18.43
CA GLU A 94 -15.00 20.01 -19.17
C GLU A 94 -14.59 18.63 -18.67
N LYS A 95 -14.39 17.69 -19.60
CA LYS A 95 -13.88 16.36 -19.29
C LYS A 95 -12.36 16.40 -19.15
N PRO A 96 -11.76 15.56 -18.29
CA PRO A 96 -10.31 15.44 -18.22
C PRO A 96 -9.75 14.87 -19.53
N HIS A 97 -8.46 15.14 -19.77
CA HIS A 97 -7.73 14.51 -20.87
C HIS A 97 -7.36 13.06 -20.51
N TRP A 98 -7.98 12.11 -21.19
CA TRP A 98 -7.71 10.70 -21.08
C TRP A 98 -6.79 10.22 -22.20
N SER A 99 -5.86 9.32 -21.87
CA SER A 99 -5.16 8.52 -22.89
C SER A 99 -6.15 7.59 -23.60
N GLU A 100 -5.78 7.02 -24.75
CA GLU A 100 -6.66 6.08 -25.49
C GLU A 100 -7.24 4.94 -24.61
N PRO A 101 -6.45 4.18 -23.81
CA PRO A 101 -7.01 3.14 -22.96
C PRO A 101 -7.92 3.69 -21.85
N GLU A 102 -7.60 4.86 -21.30
CA GLU A 102 -8.44 5.53 -20.29
C GLU A 102 -9.76 6.03 -20.88
N GLN A 103 -9.74 6.52 -22.13
CA GLN A 103 -10.92 6.98 -22.86
C GLN A 103 -11.87 5.80 -23.13
N ALA A 104 -11.34 4.67 -23.61
CA ALA A 104 -12.14 3.46 -23.83
C ALA A 104 -12.82 2.99 -22.53
N GLN A 105 -12.08 3.01 -21.42
CA GLN A 105 -12.64 2.70 -20.10
C GLN A 105 -13.72 3.70 -19.66
N ALA A 106 -13.48 5.01 -19.85
CA ALA A 106 -14.46 6.04 -19.50
C ALA A 106 -15.76 5.89 -20.31
N ASP A 107 -15.64 5.55 -21.59
CA ASP A 107 -16.78 5.32 -22.48
C ASP A 107 -17.59 4.09 -22.05
N ASP A 108 -16.93 2.99 -21.68
CA ASP A 108 -17.58 1.80 -21.08
C ASP A 108 -18.39 2.20 -19.83
N PHE A 109 -17.77 2.94 -18.90
CA PHE A 109 -18.43 3.35 -17.65
C PHE A 109 -19.60 4.30 -17.89
N ILE A 110 -19.47 5.24 -18.82
CA ILE A 110 -20.57 6.15 -19.19
C ILE A 110 -21.72 5.36 -19.82
N ALA A 111 -21.44 4.43 -20.73
CA ALA A 111 -22.45 3.60 -21.37
C ALA A 111 -23.19 2.73 -20.35
N HIS A 112 -22.44 2.05 -19.47
CA HIS A 112 -23.00 1.19 -18.44
C HIS A 112 -23.77 1.99 -17.39
N GLY A 113 -23.26 3.14 -16.95
CA GLY A 113 -23.97 4.04 -16.05
C GLY A 113 -25.31 4.50 -16.62
N LYS A 114 -25.40 4.77 -17.93
CA LYS A 114 -26.65 5.13 -18.59
C LYS A 114 -27.65 3.97 -18.59
N ALA A 115 -27.18 2.74 -18.85
CA ALA A 115 -28.01 1.54 -18.79
C ALA A 115 -28.55 1.26 -17.38
N ILE A 116 -27.70 1.38 -16.36
CA ILE A 116 -28.11 1.25 -14.94
C ILE A 116 -29.17 2.30 -14.58
N ARG A 117 -28.95 3.58 -14.96
CA ARG A 117 -29.92 4.65 -14.75
C ARG A 117 -31.27 4.35 -15.43
N ALA A 118 -31.25 3.85 -16.66
CA ALA A 118 -32.46 3.48 -17.40
C ALA A 118 -33.22 2.34 -16.70
N GLU A 119 -32.52 1.33 -16.19
CA GLU A 119 -33.12 0.23 -15.44
C GLU A 119 -33.75 0.72 -14.13
N ARG A 120 -33.09 1.61 -13.38
CA ARG A 120 -33.69 2.24 -12.19
C ARG A 120 -34.97 3.00 -12.52
N GLN A 121 -35.00 3.72 -13.63
CA GLN A 121 -36.17 4.47 -14.09
C GLN A 121 -37.31 3.52 -14.49
N ALA A 122 -37.00 2.45 -15.24
CA ALA A 122 -37.98 1.43 -15.64
C ALA A 122 -38.55 0.68 -14.43
N ALA A 123 -37.70 0.29 -13.49
CA ALA A 123 -38.09 -0.37 -12.25
C ALA A 123 -39.03 0.50 -11.41
N LYS A 124 -38.69 1.79 -11.26
CA LYS A 124 -39.55 2.78 -10.58
C LYS A 124 -40.89 2.97 -11.29
N ALA A 125 -40.90 3.01 -12.62
CA ALA A 125 -42.14 3.15 -13.39
C ALA A 125 -43.06 1.90 -13.27
N ALA A 126 -42.47 0.74 -13.01
CA ALA A 126 -43.17 -0.53 -12.85
C ALA A 126 -43.38 -0.96 -11.38
N ASP A 127 -43.09 -0.08 -10.40
CA ASP A 127 -43.17 -0.36 -8.95
C ASP A 127 -42.48 -1.66 -8.52
N ARG A 128 -41.27 -1.88 -9.04
CA ARG A 128 -40.41 -3.03 -8.71
C ARG A 128 -39.03 -2.58 -8.27
N LEU A 129 -38.29 -3.49 -7.62
CA LEU A 129 -36.86 -3.29 -7.42
C LEU A 129 -36.12 -3.36 -8.77
N PRO A 130 -35.06 -2.55 -8.96
CA PRO A 130 -34.17 -2.68 -10.11
C PRO A 130 -33.54 -4.08 -10.16
N ASP A 131 -33.48 -4.67 -11.36
CA ASP A 131 -32.81 -5.94 -11.61
C ASP A 131 -31.60 -5.68 -12.52
N PHE A 132 -30.41 -5.66 -11.91
CA PHE A 132 -29.17 -5.42 -12.63
C PHE A 132 -28.51 -6.71 -13.14
N ALA A 133 -28.96 -7.88 -12.71
CA ALA A 133 -28.31 -9.15 -13.04
C ALA A 133 -28.23 -9.39 -14.57
N PRO A 134 -29.28 -9.11 -15.38
CA PRO A 134 -29.20 -9.24 -16.84
C PRO A 134 -28.13 -8.33 -17.48
N LEU A 135 -28.04 -7.08 -17.03
CA LEU A 135 -27.04 -6.11 -17.53
C LEU A 135 -25.62 -6.56 -17.17
N LEU A 136 -25.40 -6.93 -15.90
CA LEU A 136 -24.10 -7.40 -15.43
C LEU A 136 -23.67 -8.68 -16.18
N ALA A 137 -24.60 -9.60 -16.42
CA ALA A 137 -24.34 -10.82 -17.20
C ALA A 137 -24.01 -10.52 -18.66
N GLN A 138 -24.66 -9.53 -19.28
CA GLN A 138 -24.34 -9.06 -20.64
C GLN A 138 -22.92 -8.50 -20.73
N TRP A 139 -22.44 -7.84 -19.68
CA TRP A 139 -21.05 -7.34 -19.57
C TRP A 139 -20.06 -8.41 -19.07
N GLY A 140 -20.50 -9.67 -19.01
CA GLY A 140 -19.69 -10.84 -18.69
C GLY A 140 -19.78 -11.30 -17.23
N GLY A 141 -20.26 -10.46 -16.31
CA GLY A 141 -20.53 -10.79 -14.91
C GLY A 141 -19.28 -11.14 -14.11
N ALA A 142 -19.46 -11.98 -13.09
CA ALA A 142 -18.38 -12.49 -12.24
C ALA A 142 -18.34 -14.02 -12.28
N THR A 143 -17.14 -14.58 -12.43
CA THR A 143 -16.89 -16.02 -12.40
C THR A 143 -15.86 -16.34 -11.31
N ILE A 144 -16.20 -17.24 -10.40
CA ILE A 144 -15.26 -17.81 -9.43
C ILE A 144 -14.62 -19.05 -10.06
N ALA A 145 -13.31 -19.03 -10.29
CA ALA A 145 -12.55 -20.20 -10.72
C ALA A 145 -11.87 -20.87 -9.53
N TYR A 146 -12.12 -22.17 -9.38
CA TYR A 146 -11.61 -22.95 -8.26
C TYR A 146 -11.02 -24.28 -8.71
N ARG A 147 -9.86 -24.63 -8.16
CA ARG A 147 -9.09 -25.84 -8.54
C ARG A 147 -9.74 -27.17 -8.14
N ARG A 148 -10.81 -27.16 -7.34
CA ARG A 148 -11.56 -28.37 -6.95
C ARG A 148 -13.03 -28.21 -7.33
N ARG A 149 -13.86 -29.18 -6.97
CA ARG A 149 -15.31 -29.11 -7.17
C ARG A 149 -15.93 -28.11 -6.21
N LEU A 150 -17.09 -27.57 -6.56
CA LEU A 150 -17.84 -26.65 -5.71
C LEU A 150 -18.18 -27.29 -4.36
N ILE A 151 -18.59 -28.55 -4.38
CA ILE A 151 -18.91 -29.32 -3.16
C ILE A 151 -17.72 -29.52 -2.22
N ASP A 152 -16.49 -29.38 -2.73
CA ASP A 152 -15.25 -29.47 -1.96
C ASP A 152 -14.75 -28.09 -1.50
N ALA A 153 -15.43 -27.01 -1.89
CA ALA A 153 -15.04 -25.64 -1.58
C ALA A 153 -15.28 -25.33 -0.09
N PRO A 154 -14.35 -24.63 0.59
CA PRO A 154 -14.57 -24.17 1.95
C PRO A 154 -15.83 -23.32 2.10
N SER A 155 -16.16 -22.48 1.12
CA SER A 155 -17.42 -21.71 1.15
C SER A 155 -18.64 -22.61 1.20
N TYR A 156 -18.69 -23.65 0.38
CA TYR A 156 -19.81 -24.58 0.35
C TYR A 156 -19.91 -25.42 1.62
N THR A 157 -18.81 -26.03 2.05
CA THR A 157 -18.78 -26.93 3.21
C THR A 157 -19.04 -26.22 4.55
N LEU A 158 -18.72 -24.93 4.65
CA LEU A 158 -18.91 -24.14 5.86
C LEU A 158 -20.18 -23.27 5.81
N ASN A 159 -20.61 -22.83 4.62
CA ASN A 159 -21.72 -21.91 4.45
C ASN A 159 -22.36 -21.99 3.03
N HIS A 160 -22.97 -23.13 2.71
CA HIS A 160 -23.61 -23.34 1.41
C HIS A 160 -24.73 -22.33 1.09
N GLU A 161 -25.36 -21.72 2.10
CA GLU A 161 -26.42 -20.71 1.92
C GLU A 161 -25.90 -19.47 1.16
N GLU A 162 -24.70 -18.98 1.50
CA GLU A 162 -24.07 -17.85 0.80
C GLU A 162 -23.73 -18.21 -0.66
N VAL A 163 -23.32 -19.44 -0.93
CA VAL A 163 -23.09 -19.93 -2.29
C VAL A 163 -24.39 -19.92 -3.08
N THR A 164 -25.50 -20.40 -2.51
CA THR A 164 -26.80 -20.35 -3.16
C THR A 164 -27.20 -18.92 -3.53
N LYS A 165 -27.00 -17.96 -2.62
CA LYS A 165 -27.28 -16.54 -2.89
C LYS A 165 -26.38 -15.94 -3.96
N ALA A 166 -25.10 -16.30 -3.99
CA ALA A 166 -24.20 -15.87 -5.05
C ALA A 166 -24.67 -16.38 -6.43
N LEU A 167 -25.09 -17.64 -6.53
CA LEU A 167 -25.63 -18.22 -7.76
C LEU A 167 -26.95 -17.56 -8.18
N GLU A 168 -27.85 -17.24 -7.25
CA GLU A 168 -29.09 -16.49 -7.51
C GLU A 168 -28.81 -15.09 -8.09
N GLN A 169 -27.68 -14.46 -7.73
CA GLN A 169 -27.22 -13.18 -8.27
C GLN A 169 -26.52 -13.30 -9.64
N GLY A 170 -26.42 -14.50 -10.20
CA GLY A 170 -25.82 -14.74 -11.51
C GLY A 170 -24.29 -14.92 -11.48
N ILE A 171 -23.68 -15.06 -10.31
CA ILE A 171 -22.25 -15.41 -10.18
C ILE A 171 -22.06 -16.84 -10.68
N ARG A 172 -21.04 -17.05 -11.50
CA ARG A 172 -20.73 -18.36 -12.09
C ARG A 172 -19.63 -19.03 -11.27
N PHE A 173 -19.69 -20.34 -11.15
CA PHE A 173 -18.64 -21.12 -10.50
C PHE A 173 -18.02 -22.08 -11.52
N ALA A 174 -16.74 -21.86 -11.81
CA ALA A 174 -15.95 -22.66 -12.74
C ALA A 174 -15.05 -23.61 -11.93
N GLU A 175 -15.52 -24.86 -11.84
CA GLU A 175 -14.87 -25.92 -11.06
C GLU A 175 -13.68 -26.53 -11.78
N LEU A 176 -12.76 -27.11 -11.00
CA LEU A 176 -11.60 -27.84 -11.50
C LEU A 176 -10.70 -27.00 -12.43
N LEU A 177 -10.48 -25.74 -12.08
CA LEU A 177 -9.60 -24.83 -12.82
C LEU A 177 -8.55 -24.20 -11.91
N SER A 178 -7.29 -24.30 -12.30
CA SER A 178 -6.17 -23.60 -11.65
C SER A 178 -5.61 -22.56 -12.61
N PRO A 179 -5.26 -21.36 -12.15
CA PRO A 179 -4.63 -20.35 -13.01
C PRO A 179 -3.19 -20.72 -13.34
N VAL A 180 -2.79 -20.40 -14.57
CA VAL A 180 -1.42 -20.62 -15.07
C VAL A 180 -0.79 -19.36 -15.66
N GLY A 181 -1.60 -18.38 -16.08
CA GLY A 181 -1.13 -17.12 -16.66
C GLY A 181 -2.24 -16.11 -16.82
N ILE A 182 -1.88 -14.86 -17.09
CA ILE A 182 -2.81 -13.77 -17.38
C ILE A 182 -2.42 -13.18 -18.74
N ASP A 183 -3.40 -13.16 -19.65
CA ASP A 183 -3.26 -12.56 -20.96
C ASP A 183 -3.53 -11.06 -20.83
N VAL A 184 -2.65 -10.26 -21.41
CA VAL A 184 -2.73 -8.79 -21.39
C VAL A 184 -2.79 -8.25 -22.81
N ASP A 185 -3.50 -7.14 -22.99
CA ASP A 185 -3.51 -6.40 -24.24
C ASP A 185 -2.20 -5.61 -24.46
N ASP A 186 -2.11 -4.94 -25.60
CA ASP A 186 -0.94 -4.12 -25.98
C ASP A 186 -0.62 -2.98 -25.00
N THR A 187 -1.57 -2.62 -24.13
CA THR A 187 -1.42 -1.59 -23.11
C THR A 187 -1.09 -2.17 -21.72
N GLY A 188 -1.00 -3.50 -21.61
CA GLY A 188 -0.72 -4.21 -20.36
C GLY A 188 -1.93 -4.38 -19.44
N HIS A 189 -3.15 -4.17 -19.94
CA HIS A 189 -4.38 -4.45 -19.18
C HIS A 189 -4.80 -5.90 -19.37
N VAL A 190 -5.40 -6.49 -18.34
CA VAL A 190 -5.97 -7.84 -18.43
C VAL A 190 -7.02 -7.91 -19.55
N GLU A 191 -6.86 -8.91 -20.41
CA GLU A 191 -7.83 -9.29 -21.43
C GLU A 191 -8.48 -10.65 -21.13
N ALA A 192 -7.69 -11.57 -20.59
CA ALA A 192 -8.17 -12.88 -20.20
C ALA A 192 -7.28 -13.52 -19.13
N ILE A 193 -7.74 -14.63 -18.58
CA ILE A 193 -6.94 -15.49 -17.70
C ILE A 193 -6.82 -16.88 -18.30
N GLU A 194 -5.59 -17.37 -18.34
CA GLU A 194 -5.27 -18.74 -18.74
C GLU A 194 -5.41 -19.66 -17.53
N LEU A 195 -6.17 -20.73 -17.71
CA LEU A 195 -6.47 -21.73 -16.71
C LEU A 195 -6.13 -23.12 -17.25
N GLU A 196 -5.78 -24.02 -16.34
CA GLU A 196 -5.58 -25.43 -16.64
C GLU A 196 -6.61 -26.28 -15.91
N ARG A 197 -7.24 -27.20 -16.65
CA ARG A 197 -8.19 -28.16 -16.08
C ARG A 197 -7.49 -29.06 -15.08
N GLN A 198 -8.19 -29.31 -13.99
CA GLN A 198 -7.76 -30.18 -12.90
C GLN A 198 -8.59 -31.45 -12.90
N ALA A 199 -7.98 -32.56 -12.52
CA ALA A 199 -8.66 -33.78 -12.12
C ALA A 199 -8.39 -34.02 -10.62
N ILE A 200 -9.38 -34.53 -9.90
CA ILE A 200 -9.17 -34.96 -8.51
C ILE A 200 -8.57 -36.36 -8.55
N GLY A 201 -7.32 -36.49 -8.11
CA GLY A 201 -6.65 -37.78 -8.01
C GLY A 201 -7.20 -38.64 -6.88
N ASP A 202 -6.78 -39.91 -6.84
CA ASP A 202 -7.19 -40.87 -5.80
C ASP A 202 -6.80 -40.43 -4.38
N ASP A 203 -5.79 -39.58 -4.25
CA ASP A 203 -5.36 -38.95 -2.98
C ASP A 203 -6.25 -37.76 -2.56
N GLY A 204 -7.29 -37.46 -3.34
CA GLY A 204 -8.20 -36.34 -3.16
C GLY A 204 -7.62 -34.99 -3.53
N ARG A 205 -6.41 -34.92 -4.09
CA ARG A 205 -5.76 -33.66 -4.48
C ARG A 205 -6.02 -33.33 -5.95
N PRO A 206 -6.17 -32.04 -6.29
CA PRO A 206 -6.24 -31.62 -7.67
C PRO A 206 -4.88 -31.81 -8.36
N ALA A 207 -4.91 -32.32 -9.59
CA ALA A 207 -3.75 -32.46 -10.47
C ALA A 207 -4.09 -31.92 -11.87
N ALA A 208 -3.10 -31.26 -12.48
CA ALA A 208 -3.18 -30.73 -13.84
C ALA A 208 -3.43 -31.85 -14.88
N THR A 209 -4.37 -31.62 -15.80
CA THR A 209 -4.65 -32.56 -16.89
C THR A 209 -3.87 -32.26 -18.18
N GLY A 210 -3.20 -31.10 -18.28
CA GLY A 210 -2.59 -30.60 -19.51
C GLY A 210 -3.55 -29.85 -20.44
N GLU A 211 -4.87 -29.87 -20.17
CA GLU A 211 -5.86 -29.14 -20.96
C GLU A 211 -5.94 -27.68 -20.50
N ARG A 212 -5.51 -26.76 -21.38
CA ARG A 212 -5.55 -25.31 -21.17
C ARG A 212 -6.81 -24.70 -21.76
N LEU A 213 -7.35 -23.71 -21.08
CA LEU A 213 -8.51 -22.93 -21.52
C LEU A 213 -8.36 -21.48 -21.05
N THR A 214 -9.08 -20.58 -21.70
CA THR A 214 -9.02 -19.15 -21.43
C THR A 214 -10.41 -18.63 -21.06
N LEU A 215 -10.50 -17.83 -19.99
CA LEU A 215 -11.71 -17.10 -19.65
C LEU A 215 -11.50 -15.60 -19.88
N PRO A 216 -12.39 -14.90 -20.62
CA PRO A 216 -12.34 -13.46 -20.75
C PRO A 216 -12.39 -12.78 -19.38
N ALA A 217 -11.52 -11.80 -19.16
CA ALA A 217 -11.43 -11.08 -17.90
C ALA A 217 -10.93 -9.65 -18.16
N ARG A 218 -11.54 -8.64 -17.55
CA ARG A 218 -10.97 -7.29 -17.44
C ARG A 218 -10.52 -7.00 -16.01
N SER A 219 -10.88 -7.85 -15.07
CA SER A 219 -10.36 -7.83 -13.71
C SER A 219 -10.19 -9.25 -13.17
N VAL A 220 -9.05 -9.50 -12.54
CA VAL A 220 -8.72 -10.78 -11.89
C VAL A 220 -8.45 -10.53 -10.41
N LEU A 221 -9.27 -11.13 -9.55
CA LEU A 221 -9.21 -10.93 -8.10
C LEU A 221 -8.74 -12.21 -7.40
N ILE A 222 -7.61 -12.15 -6.70
CA ILE A 222 -6.96 -13.34 -6.12
C ILE A 222 -7.40 -13.54 -4.66
N ALA A 223 -8.19 -14.58 -4.41
CA ALA A 223 -8.66 -15.02 -3.10
C ALA A 223 -8.07 -16.39 -2.72
N ALA A 224 -6.75 -16.54 -2.88
CA ALA A 224 -6.02 -17.80 -2.70
C ALA A 224 -5.70 -18.17 -1.23
N GLY A 225 -6.23 -17.40 -0.26
CA GLY A 225 -6.01 -17.59 1.17
C GLY A 225 -4.82 -16.81 1.73
N THR A 226 -4.67 -16.82 3.05
CA THR A 226 -3.68 -16.03 3.79
C THR A 226 -2.81 -16.89 4.70
N GLN A 227 -1.67 -16.34 5.11
CA GLN A 227 -0.82 -16.87 6.17
C GLN A 227 -1.01 -16.07 7.46
N PRO A 228 -0.84 -16.70 8.64
CA PRO A 228 -0.91 -16.00 9.93
C PRO A 228 -0.01 -14.76 9.96
N ASN A 229 -0.49 -13.71 10.62
CA ASN A 229 0.25 -12.46 10.72
C ASN A 229 1.34 -12.54 11.80
N THR A 230 2.52 -12.97 11.39
CA THR A 230 3.72 -13.05 12.26
C THR A 230 4.73 -11.95 11.96
N VAL A 231 4.30 -10.84 11.34
CA VAL A 231 5.20 -9.77 10.86
C VAL A 231 6.07 -9.18 11.97
N ILE A 232 5.53 -9.07 13.19
CA ILE A 232 6.24 -8.51 14.34
C ILE A 232 7.50 -9.30 14.72
N ALA A 233 7.56 -10.61 14.43
CA ALA A 233 8.75 -11.44 14.66
C ALA A 233 9.89 -11.06 13.69
N ARG A 234 9.57 -10.60 12.48
CA ARG A 234 10.56 -10.10 11.50
C ARG A 234 10.96 -8.66 11.77
N GLU A 235 10.05 -7.82 12.26
CA GLU A 235 10.36 -6.44 12.66
C GLU A 235 11.19 -6.33 13.93
N ARG A 236 11.10 -7.34 14.80
CA ARG A 236 11.89 -7.44 16.03
C ARG A 236 12.65 -8.77 16.05
N PRO A 237 13.69 -8.93 15.22
CA PRO A 237 14.49 -10.16 15.19
C PRO A 237 14.95 -10.55 16.59
N GLY A 238 14.73 -11.80 16.98
CA GLY A 238 15.10 -12.34 18.29
C GLY A 238 14.09 -12.09 19.42
N ALA A 239 13.12 -11.18 19.27
CA ALA A 239 12.13 -10.90 20.32
C ALA A 239 11.03 -11.97 20.41
N PHE A 240 10.66 -12.57 19.28
CA PHE A 240 9.60 -13.58 19.18
C PHE A 240 10.10 -14.80 18.40
N LYS A 241 9.83 -15.99 18.92
CA LYS A 241 10.14 -17.27 18.26
C LYS A 241 8.91 -17.77 17.49
N LEU A 242 9.16 -18.42 16.35
CA LEU A 242 8.12 -19.03 15.52
C LEU A 242 8.21 -20.55 15.56
N ASP A 243 7.06 -21.21 15.52
CA ASP A 243 6.90 -22.66 15.27
C ASP A 243 6.18 -22.82 13.91
N GLY A 244 6.96 -23.18 12.88
CA GLY A 244 6.52 -23.13 11.49
C GLY A 244 6.09 -21.71 11.10
N LYS A 245 4.79 -21.53 10.80
CA LYS A 245 4.20 -20.24 10.40
C LYS A 245 3.47 -19.50 11.53
N TYR A 246 3.45 -20.06 12.74
CA TYR A 246 2.75 -19.50 13.90
C TYR A 246 3.77 -19.05 14.96
N PHE A 247 3.33 -18.31 15.97
CA PHE A 247 4.17 -18.02 17.14
C PHE A 247 4.38 -19.29 17.97
N GLN A 248 5.59 -19.44 18.54
CA GLN A 248 5.88 -20.50 19.50
C GLN A 248 5.03 -20.31 20.75
N ALA A 249 4.20 -21.30 21.10
CA ALA A 249 3.49 -21.30 22.37
C ALA A 249 4.44 -21.63 23.52
N VAL A 250 4.18 -21.05 24.68
CA VAL A 250 4.80 -21.39 25.96
C VAL A 250 3.74 -21.77 26.98
N ASP A 251 4.10 -22.63 27.94
CA ASP A 251 3.29 -22.84 29.14
C ASP A 251 3.35 -21.62 30.07
N GLU A 252 2.67 -21.69 31.21
CA GLU A 252 2.67 -20.58 32.16
C GLU A 252 3.97 -20.45 32.96
N ASP A 253 4.93 -21.36 32.80
CA ASP A 253 6.27 -21.29 33.39
C ASP A 253 7.31 -20.80 32.37
N GLY A 254 6.87 -20.52 31.13
CA GLY A 254 7.72 -20.00 30.05
C GLY A 254 8.42 -21.08 29.23
N ASN A 255 8.12 -22.36 29.44
CA ASN A 255 8.70 -23.46 28.66
C ASN A 255 7.98 -23.59 27.32
N ALA A 256 8.72 -23.85 26.25
CA ALA A 256 8.14 -24.07 24.92
C ALA A 256 7.24 -25.32 24.91
N VAL A 257 6.05 -25.18 24.34
CA VAL A 257 5.07 -26.26 24.20
C VAL A 257 4.48 -26.29 22.79
N SER A 258 4.03 -27.46 22.34
CA SER A 258 3.36 -27.62 21.06
C SER A 258 1.85 -27.76 21.26
N PRO A 259 1.03 -26.80 20.78
CA PRO A 259 -0.41 -26.87 20.95
C PRO A 259 -1.04 -28.08 20.26
N GLU A 260 -2.00 -28.72 20.93
CA GLU A 260 -2.87 -29.73 20.34
C GLU A 260 -3.64 -29.12 19.15
N ARG A 261 -3.58 -29.74 17.96
CA ARG A 261 -4.28 -29.27 16.75
C ARG A 261 -5.78 -29.58 16.78
N SER A 262 -6.47 -29.01 17.77
CA SER A 262 -7.90 -29.17 18.01
C SER A 262 -8.54 -27.83 18.36
N SER A 263 -9.73 -27.56 17.84
CA SER A 263 -10.53 -26.38 18.25
C SER A 263 -11.13 -26.51 19.65
N LYS A 264 -10.97 -27.69 20.28
CA LYS A 264 -11.37 -27.98 21.65
C LYS A 264 -10.23 -28.71 22.37
N PRO A 265 -9.06 -28.06 22.53
CA PRO A 265 -7.93 -28.73 23.13
C PRO A 265 -8.19 -29.01 24.62
N GLU A 266 -7.58 -30.06 25.15
CA GLU A 266 -7.66 -30.39 26.58
C GLU A 266 -7.02 -29.27 27.41
N VAL A 267 -5.82 -28.83 27.02
CA VAL A 267 -5.10 -27.70 27.60
C VAL A 267 -5.02 -26.57 26.58
N THR A 268 -5.48 -25.38 26.98
CA THR A 268 -5.45 -24.20 26.09
C THR A 268 -4.11 -23.47 26.24
N GLN A 269 -3.25 -23.57 25.23
CA GLN A 269 -1.91 -22.98 25.21
C GLN A 269 -1.89 -21.74 24.31
N VAL A 270 -2.19 -20.57 24.88
CA VAL A 270 -2.28 -19.30 24.11
C VAL A 270 -1.20 -18.28 24.48
N THR A 271 -0.28 -18.64 25.37
CA THR A 271 0.80 -17.75 25.83
C THR A 271 1.93 -17.77 24.81
N MET A 272 2.37 -16.60 24.36
CA MET A 272 3.51 -16.43 23.45
C MET A 272 4.79 -16.15 24.23
N GLN A 273 4.70 -15.32 25.27
CA GLN A 273 5.85 -14.86 26.04
C GLN A 273 5.41 -14.45 27.44
N ILE A 274 6.25 -14.76 28.44
CA ILE A 274 6.19 -14.22 29.79
C ILE A 274 7.55 -13.56 30.06
N ARG A 275 7.53 -12.32 30.54
CA ARG A 275 8.74 -11.56 30.90
C ARG A 275 9.10 -11.84 32.35
N ASP A 276 10.34 -11.50 32.74
CA ASP A 276 10.84 -11.67 34.11
C ASP A 276 10.00 -10.95 35.18
N ASP A 277 9.32 -9.87 34.78
CA ASP A 277 8.41 -9.14 35.65
C ASP A 277 6.97 -9.68 35.62
N ASN A 278 6.72 -10.87 35.08
CA ASN A 278 5.40 -11.49 34.90
C ASN A 278 4.46 -10.77 33.92
N ARG A 279 4.89 -9.74 33.18
CA ARG A 279 4.09 -9.25 32.05
C ARG A 279 4.09 -10.28 30.94
N ALA A 280 2.96 -10.45 30.30
CA ALA A 280 2.79 -11.52 29.32
C ALA A 280 2.16 -11.05 28.01
N ILE A 281 2.43 -11.82 26.97
CA ILE A 281 1.80 -11.66 25.66
C ILE A 281 1.18 -12.99 25.26
N THR A 282 -0.07 -12.96 24.86
CA THR A 282 -0.83 -14.11 24.35
C THR A 282 -1.26 -13.87 22.91
N PHE A 283 -1.60 -14.94 22.19
CA PHE A 283 -2.01 -14.89 20.80
C PHE A 283 -3.24 -15.77 20.55
N PHE A 284 -4.14 -15.29 19.70
CA PHE A 284 -5.48 -15.86 19.51
C PHE A 284 -5.84 -15.94 18.02
N GLY A 285 -6.92 -16.69 17.74
CA GLY A 285 -7.49 -16.79 16.40
C GLY A 285 -6.53 -17.35 15.37
N ASP A 286 -6.39 -16.65 14.25
CA ASP A 286 -5.57 -17.08 13.11
C ASP A 286 -4.06 -17.10 13.40
N LEU A 287 -3.62 -16.48 14.49
CA LEU A 287 -2.24 -16.59 14.97
C LEU A 287 -1.95 -17.93 15.63
N HIS A 288 -2.97 -18.73 15.95
CA HIS A 288 -2.82 -19.98 16.68
C HIS A 288 -3.19 -21.20 15.81
N PRO A 289 -2.33 -22.24 15.74
CA PRO A 289 -2.50 -23.37 14.81
C PRO A 289 -3.84 -24.11 14.96
N SER A 290 -4.36 -24.19 16.18
CA SER A 290 -5.59 -24.92 16.50
C SER A 290 -6.88 -24.11 16.28
N PHE A 291 -6.76 -22.79 16.18
CA PHE A 291 -7.90 -21.88 16.11
C PHE A 291 -7.98 -21.09 14.80
N ALA A 292 -7.03 -21.29 13.89
CA ALA A 292 -7.01 -20.63 12.59
C ALA A 292 -8.06 -21.17 11.60
N GLY A 293 -8.46 -20.28 10.69
CA GLY A 293 -9.16 -20.60 9.45
C GLY A 293 -10.68 -20.39 9.45
N ASN A 294 -11.31 -20.11 10.59
CA ASN A 294 -12.67 -19.58 10.61
C ASN A 294 -13.00 -18.82 11.90
N VAL A 295 -14.01 -17.95 11.81
CA VAL A 295 -14.45 -17.05 12.88
C VAL A 295 -14.91 -17.81 14.14
N VAL A 296 -15.55 -18.97 13.99
CA VAL A 296 -16.04 -19.77 15.12
C VAL A 296 -14.87 -20.32 15.95
N LYS A 297 -13.84 -20.83 15.29
CA LYS A 297 -12.60 -21.27 15.94
C LYS A 297 -11.87 -20.10 16.60
N ALA A 298 -11.84 -18.94 15.94
CA ALA A 298 -11.23 -17.74 16.50
C ALA A 298 -11.92 -17.28 17.79
N PHE A 299 -13.25 -17.20 17.82
CA PHE A 299 -13.99 -16.94 19.07
C PHE A 299 -13.79 -18.05 20.11
N GLY A 300 -13.68 -19.31 19.67
CA GLY A 300 -13.33 -20.44 20.53
C GLY A 300 -12.01 -20.25 21.27
N SER A 301 -11.01 -19.65 20.62
CA SER A 301 -9.72 -19.34 21.23
C SER A 301 -9.84 -18.35 22.39
N ALA A 302 -10.58 -17.25 22.20
CA ALA A 302 -10.79 -16.23 23.22
C ALA A 302 -11.61 -16.79 24.41
N ARG A 303 -12.70 -17.51 24.12
CA ARG A 303 -13.56 -18.14 25.13
C ARG A 303 -12.80 -19.12 26.03
N ARG A 304 -11.74 -19.76 25.53
CA ARG A 304 -10.94 -20.71 26.32
C ARG A 304 -9.75 -20.03 26.98
N GLY A 305 -9.05 -19.18 26.23
CA GLY A 305 -7.78 -18.59 26.67
C GLY A 305 -7.92 -17.41 27.63
N TYR A 306 -9.10 -16.79 27.80
CA TYR A 306 -9.26 -15.75 28.84
C TYR A 306 -8.92 -16.25 30.25
N ARG A 307 -9.12 -17.55 30.52
CA ARG A 307 -8.74 -18.17 31.81
C ARG A 307 -7.23 -18.20 32.02
N VAL A 308 -6.46 -18.37 30.95
CA VAL A 308 -4.99 -18.30 30.97
C VAL A 308 -4.57 -16.86 31.25
N VAL A 309 -5.15 -15.90 30.53
CA VAL A 309 -4.90 -14.46 30.74
C VAL A 309 -5.18 -14.05 32.18
N ASN A 310 -6.31 -14.47 32.76
CA ASN A 310 -6.65 -14.16 34.15
C ASN A 310 -5.62 -14.71 35.16
N ARG A 311 -5.12 -15.94 34.95
CA ARG A 311 -4.09 -16.52 35.82
C ARG A 311 -2.76 -15.78 35.69
N LEU A 312 -2.38 -15.35 34.49
CA LEU A 312 -1.17 -14.55 34.26
C LEU A 312 -1.27 -13.17 34.93
N LEU A 313 -2.40 -12.48 34.74
CA LEU A 313 -2.66 -11.19 35.38
C LEU A 313 -2.62 -11.28 36.91
N ALA A 314 -3.14 -12.36 37.50
CA ALA A 314 -3.14 -12.57 38.95
C ALA A 314 -1.73 -12.72 39.56
N ARG A 315 -0.68 -12.91 38.75
CA ARG A 315 0.72 -12.97 39.21
C ARG A 315 1.31 -11.59 39.50
N ARG A 316 0.61 -10.51 39.13
CA ARG A 316 1.05 -9.14 39.36
C ARG A 316 0.06 -8.40 40.26
N PRO A 317 0.53 -7.54 41.18
CA PRO A 317 -0.35 -6.58 41.81
C PRO A 317 -0.92 -5.61 40.75
N PRO A 318 -2.13 -5.06 40.96
CA PRO A 318 -2.66 -4.00 40.11
C PRO A 318 -1.69 -2.81 40.04
N SER A 319 -1.66 -2.14 38.88
CA SER A 319 -0.92 -0.89 38.71
C SER A 319 -1.43 0.20 39.66
N ASP A 320 -0.51 0.92 40.31
CA ASP A 320 -0.83 2.09 41.14
C ASP A 320 -1.26 3.30 40.30
N LYS A 321 -1.13 3.22 38.96
CA LYS A 321 -1.50 4.30 38.06
C LYS A 321 -3.03 4.41 37.94
N PRO A 322 -3.65 5.57 38.26
CA PRO A 322 -5.08 5.78 38.05
C PRO A 322 -5.47 5.58 36.58
N ALA A 323 -6.68 5.06 36.36
CA ALA A 323 -7.21 4.81 35.02
C ALA A 323 -7.27 6.10 34.18
N ASP A 324 -7.68 7.22 34.77
CA ASP A 324 -7.79 8.51 34.09
C ASP A 324 -6.42 9.04 33.63
N ASP A 325 -5.38 8.87 34.47
CA ASP A 325 -4.01 9.23 34.11
C ASP A 325 -3.48 8.34 32.97
N LEU A 326 -3.87 7.06 32.94
CA LEU A 326 -3.53 6.16 31.85
C LEU A 326 -4.23 6.57 30.56
N VAL A 327 -5.53 6.85 30.60
CA VAL A 327 -6.30 7.33 29.44
C VAL A 327 -5.73 8.65 28.93
N SER A 328 -5.42 9.60 29.81
CA SER A 328 -4.84 10.89 29.42
C SER A 328 -3.46 10.73 28.74
N GLU A 329 -2.60 9.86 29.27
CA GLU A 329 -1.30 9.56 28.63
C GLU A 329 -1.49 8.91 27.24
N LEU A 330 -2.41 7.95 27.13
CA LEU A 330 -2.69 7.26 25.87
C LEU A 330 -3.32 8.19 24.85
N ASP A 331 -4.26 9.05 25.26
CA ASP A 331 -4.89 10.04 24.38
C ASP A 331 -3.87 11.06 23.88
N HIS A 332 -2.99 11.55 24.75
CA HIS A 332 -1.89 12.44 24.36
C HIS A 332 -0.93 11.77 23.35
N GLY A 333 -0.61 10.49 23.56
CA GLY A 333 0.34 9.76 22.73
C GLY A 333 -0.22 9.19 21.43
N LEU A 334 -1.49 8.78 21.38
CA LEU A 334 -2.09 8.01 20.28
C LEU A 334 -3.08 8.81 19.43
N ARG A 335 -3.55 9.98 19.87
CA ARG A 335 -4.46 10.82 19.07
C ARG A 335 -3.69 11.93 18.38
N ALA A 336 -3.32 11.67 17.13
CA ALA A 336 -2.66 12.65 16.28
C ALA A 336 -3.58 13.84 15.96
N ARG A 337 -3.00 15.04 15.95
CA ARG A 337 -3.70 16.29 15.61
C ARG A 337 -2.84 17.14 14.70
N VAL A 338 -3.47 17.85 13.77
CA VAL A 338 -2.79 18.85 12.95
C VAL A 338 -2.30 19.97 13.86
N GLU A 339 -1.01 20.25 13.85
CA GLU A 339 -0.43 21.42 14.51
C GLU A 339 -0.56 22.63 13.59
N ARG A 340 -0.14 22.48 12.32
CA ARG A 340 -0.25 23.50 11.28
C ARG A 340 -0.05 22.92 9.88
N VAL A 341 -0.54 23.66 8.90
CA VAL A 341 -0.37 23.39 7.46
C VAL A 341 0.35 24.58 6.84
N ILE A 342 1.38 24.31 6.04
CA ILE A 342 2.24 25.32 5.42
C ILE A 342 2.33 25.07 3.92
N ARG A 343 1.94 26.07 3.11
CA ARG A 343 2.17 26.08 1.66
C ARG A 343 3.64 26.40 1.39
N LEU A 344 4.39 25.43 0.85
CA LEU A 344 5.82 25.58 0.53
C LEU A 344 6.04 26.12 -0.89
N THR A 345 5.24 25.66 -1.84
CA THR A 345 5.23 26.09 -3.25
C THR A 345 3.77 26.10 -3.73
N ASP A 346 3.51 26.44 -4.98
CA ASP A 346 2.13 26.44 -5.53
C ASP A 346 1.42 25.09 -5.38
N ASN A 347 2.16 23.97 -5.44
CA ASN A 347 1.63 22.61 -5.41
C ASN A 347 2.22 21.74 -4.28
N ILE A 348 3.02 22.29 -3.36
CA ILE A 348 3.60 21.54 -2.23
C ILE A 348 3.10 22.10 -0.90
N VAL A 349 2.57 21.21 -0.07
CA VAL A 349 2.08 21.51 1.28
C VAL A 349 2.82 20.66 2.30
N GLU A 350 3.26 21.29 3.39
CA GLU A 350 3.78 20.62 4.57
C GLU A 350 2.70 20.55 5.65
N VAL A 351 2.39 19.35 6.11
CA VAL A 351 1.46 19.10 7.22
C VAL A 351 2.28 18.68 8.44
N ILE A 352 2.27 19.53 9.46
CA ILE A 352 2.93 19.28 10.74
C ILE A 352 1.89 18.78 11.73
N ILE A 353 2.18 17.65 12.36
CA ILE A 353 1.22 16.88 13.15
C ILE A 353 1.83 16.64 14.53
N HIS A 354 1.07 16.98 15.58
CA HIS A 354 1.38 16.57 16.94
C HIS A 354 1.00 15.09 17.12
N ALA A 355 2.02 14.23 17.15
CA ALA A 355 1.92 12.79 17.31
C ALA A 355 3.12 12.23 18.10
N PRO A 356 3.14 12.37 19.45
CA PRO A 356 4.33 12.13 20.26
C PRO A 356 4.91 10.72 20.16
N LEU A 357 4.07 9.68 20.20
CA LEU A 357 4.55 8.29 20.11
C LEU A 357 5.08 7.97 18.70
N ALA A 358 4.50 8.56 17.66
CA ALA A 358 4.96 8.41 16.29
C ALA A 358 6.32 9.10 16.09
N ALA A 359 6.47 10.35 16.59
CA ALA A 359 7.72 11.09 16.57
C ALA A 359 8.85 10.34 17.28
N ALA A 360 8.58 9.82 18.49
CA ALA A 360 9.57 9.08 19.28
C ALA A 360 9.97 7.72 18.66
N ALA A 361 9.07 7.09 17.89
CA ALA A 361 9.33 5.80 17.26
C ALA A 361 9.99 5.91 15.86
N PHE A 362 9.90 7.09 15.23
CA PHE A 362 10.36 7.32 13.87
C PHE A 362 11.86 7.08 13.70
N ARG A 363 12.22 6.48 12.56
CA ARG A 363 13.59 6.39 12.07
C ARG A 363 13.66 6.84 10.61
N PRO A 364 14.76 7.47 10.18
CA PRO A 364 14.95 7.91 8.80
C PRO A 364 14.61 6.83 7.75
N GLY A 365 13.94 7.24 6.68
CA GLY A 365 13.43 6.35 5.62
C GLY A 365 12.03 5.80 5.86
N GLN A 366 11.56 5.76 7.11
CA GLN A 366 10.19 5.31 7.40
C GLN A 366 9.14 6.33 6.92
N PHE A 367 7.90 5.86 6.81
CA PHE A 367 6.78 6.69 6.38
C PHE A 367 5.53 6.43 7.22
N PHE A 368 4.48 7.20 6.97
CA PHE A 368 3.21 7.19 7.67
C PHE A 368 2.05 7.08 6.69
N ARG A 369 0.91 6.59 7.18
CA ARG A 369 -0.40 6.72 6.53
C ARG A 369 -1.11 7.95 7.09
N LEU A 370 -1.35 8.97 6.27
CA LEU A 370 -2.14 10.15 6.63
C LEU A 370 -3.56 10.05 6.04
N GLN A 371 -4.56 10.40 6.85
CA GLN A 371 -5.97 10.48 6.44
C GLN A 371 -6.73 11.44 7.38
N ASN A 372 -7.71 12.19 6.89
CA ASN A 372 -8.69 12.84 7.77
C ASN A 372 -9.73 11.83 8.29
N PHE A 373 -10.49 12.21 9.31
CA PHE A 373 -11.68 11.42 9.71
C PHE A 373 -12.85 11.81 8.81
N GLU A 374 -13.55 10.83 8.23
CA GLU A 374 -14.76 11.10 7.43
C GLU A 374 -15.81 11.92 8.19
N ALA A 375 -15.92 11.70 9.50
CA ALA A 375 -16.84 12.46 10.37
C ALA A 375 -16.52 13.96 10.44
N ASN A 376 -15.25 14.33 10.22
CA ASN A 376 -14.76 15.70 10.25
C ASN A 376 -14.53 16.26 8.84
N ALA A 377 -14.60 15.42 7.80
CA ALA A 377 -14.30 15.81 6.44
C ALA A 377 -15.27 16.88 5.92
N THR A 378 -14.71 17.86 5.21
CA THR A 378 -15.48 18.93 4.56
C THR A 378 -16.55 18.35 3.64
N ARG A 379 -17.77 18.88 3.74
CA ARG A 379 -18.91 18.51 2.90
C ARG A 379 -19.26 19.64 1.96
N VAL A 380 -19.32 19.34 0.66
CA VAL A 380 -19.74 20.29 -0.37
C VAL A 380 -20.86 19.67 -1.18
N GLY A 381 -22.07 20.23 -1.05
CA GLY A 381 -23.27 19.62 -1.62
C GLY A 381 -23.43 18.18 -1.13
N ASP A 382 -23.56 17.25 -2.08
CA ASP A 382 -23.67 15.81 -1.82
C ASP A 382 -22.29 15.09 -1.80
N THR A 383 -21.17 15.81 -1.74
CA THR A 383 -19.81 15.22 -1.73
C THR A 383 -19.16 15.35 -0.37
N VAL A 384 -18.53 14.27 0.09
CA VAL A 384 -17.68 14.23 1.27
C VAL A 384 -16.22 14.19 0.82
N LEU A 385 -15.44 15.21 1.20
CA LEU A 385 -14.01 15.33 0.92
C LEU A 385 -13.19 14.53 1.94
N ALA A 386 -13.56 13.27 2.14
CA ALA A 386 -12.80 12.33 2.95
C ALA A 386 -11.59 11.85 2.14
N MET A 387 -10.42 11.94 2.74
CA MET A 387 -9.16 11.51 2.13
C MET A 387 -9.09 9.98 2.12
N GLU A 388 -8.52 9.43 1.05
CA GLU A 388 -7.95 8.10 1.06
C GLU A 388 -6.67 8.09 1.90
N GLY A 389 -6.24 6.92 2.38
CA GLY A 389 -5.00 6.81 3.15
C GLY A 389 -3.78 7.06 2.27
N MET A 390 -3.00 8.10 2.55
CA MET A 390 -1.82 8.45 1.76
C MET A 390 -0.52 8.03 2.44
N ALA A 391 0.38 7.40 1.70
CA ALA A 391 1.71 7.07 2.17
C ALA A 391 2.58 8.32 2.06
N LEU A 392 2.96 8.89 3.21
CA LEU A 392 3.77 10.10 3.29
C LEU A 392 4.98 9.84 4.18
N THR A 393 6.17 10.08 3.65
CA THR A 393 7.40 9.97 4.43
C THR A 393 7.42 11.00 5.55
N GLY A 394 7.96 10.63 6.71
CA GLY A 394 8.36 11.61 7.73
C GLY A 394 9.55 12.43 7.23
N ALA A 395 9.31 13.70 6.89
CA ALA A 395 10.37 14.60 6.41
C ALA A 395 11.35 14.95 7.56
N TRP A 396 10.79 15.23 8.74
CA TRP A 396 11.52 15.42 9.99
C TRP A 396 10.62 15.17 11.20
N VAL A 397 11.23 15.01 12.38
CA VAL A 397 10.53 14.90 13.67
C VAL A 397 11.18 15.81 14.72
N ASP A 398 10.38 16.34 15.63
CA ASP A 398 10.83 17.01 16.86
C ASP A 398 10.30 16.16 18.03
N VAL A 399 11.18 15.32 18.60
CA VAL A 399 10.80 14.33 19.63
C VAL A 399 10.35 15.02 20.91
N ASP A 400 10.98 16.13 21.28
CA ASP A 400 10.69 16.86 22.52
C ASP A 400 9.31 17.51 22.47
N LYS A 401 8.91 18.02 21.31
CA LYS A 401 7.57 18.59 21.09
C LYS A 401 6.55 17.57 20.59
N GLY A 402 6.98 16.35 20.30
CA GLY A 402 6.12 15.30 19.74
C GLY A 402 5.58 15.61 18.34
N LEU A 403 6.35 16.32 17.51
CA LEU A 403 5.92 16.73 16.17
C LEU A 403 6.49 15.82 15.09
N VAL A 404 5.67 15.55 14.08
CA VAL A 404 6.04 14.87 12.83
C VAL A 404 5.68 15.79 11.67
N SER A 405 6.62 15.99 10.74
CA SER A 405 6.34 16.67 9.48
C SER A 405 6.19 15.68 8.33
N THR A 406 5.18 15.94 7.49
CA THR A 406 4.96 15.27 6.22
C THR A 406 4.87 16.32 5.12
N ILE A 407 5.45 16.04 3.95
CA ILE A 407 5.41 16.92 2.79
C ILE A 407 4.62 16.23 1.69
N VAL A 408 3.68 16.96 1.09
CA VAL A 408 2.71 16.46 0.12
C VAL A 408 2.84 17.26 -1.16
N LEU A 409 2.96 16.56 -2.29
CA LEU A 409 2.79 17.13 -3.62
C LEU A 409 1.32 16.98 -4.03
N GLU A 410 0.65 18.08 -4.34
CA GLU A 410 -0.72 18.10 -4.80
C GLU A 410 -0.79 17.62 -6.25
N MET A 411 -1.28 16.38 -6.42
CA MET A 411 -1.43 15.69 -7.70
C MET A 411 -2.92 15.43 -8.03
N GLY A 412 -3.84 16.00 -7.24
CA GLY A 412 -5.28 15.72 -7.29
C GLY A 412 -5.73 14.72 -6.21
N GLY A 413 -7.01 14.37 -6.23
CA GLY A 413 -7.59 13.42 -5.27
C GLY A 413 -7.36 13.87 -3.82
N SER A 414 -6.91 12.92 -2.98
CA SER A 414 -6.68 13.16 -1.54
C SER A 414 -5.54 14.12 -1.24
N SER A 415 -4.53 14.23 -2.13
CA SER A 415 -3.37 15.10 -1.91
C SER A 415 -3.78 16.58 -1.87
N SER A 416 -4.68 16.99 -2.77
CA SER A 416 -5.25 18.35 -2.83
C SER A 416 -6.17 18.70 -1.66
N LEU A 417 -6.51 17.73 -0.80
CA LEU A 417 -7.34 17.97 0.39
C LEU A 417 -6.50 18.26 1.63
N CYS A 418 -5.17 18.07 1.58
CA CYS A 418 -4.30 18.31 2.73
C CYS A 418 -4.30 19.78 3.18
N ASP A 419 -4.47 20.71 2.26
CA ASP A 419 -4.55 22.14 2.56
C ASP A 419 -5.83 22.54 3.31
N LEU A 420 -6.86 21.69 3.27
CA LEU A 420 -8.12 21.91 3.97
C LEU A 420 -8.05 21.51 5.45
N LEU A 421 -6.98 20.83 5.87
CA LEU A 421 -6.77 20.44 7.26
C LEU A 421 -6.51 21.68 8.12
N VAL A 422 -7.12 21.73 9.30
CA VAL A 422 -7.00 22.90 10.19
C VAL A 422 -6.28 22.57 11.50
N PRO A 423 -5.53 23.51 12.10
CA PRO A 423 -4.92 23.33 13.41
C PRO A 423 -5.91 22.81 14.46
N GLY A 424 -5.49 21.82 15.25
CA GLY A 424 -6.28 21.15 16.28
C GLY A 424 -7.16 19.99 15.77
N GLU A 425 -7.38 19.87 14.46
CA GLU A 425 -8.16 18.79 13.86
C GLU A 425 -7.50 17.43 14.11
N HIS A 426 -8.30 16.43 14.49
CA HIS A 426 -7.85 15.05 14.57
C HIS A 426 -7.62 14.47 13.19
N VAL A 427 -6.51 13.76 13.03
CA VAL A 427 -6.19 13.01 11.81
C VAL A 427 -5.75 11.59 12.17
N ILE A 428 -5.86 10.68 11.22
CA ILE A 428 -5.25 9.36 11.31
C ILE A 428 -3.83 9.50 10.78
N LEU A 429 -2.84 9.41 11.68
CA LEU A 429 -1.43 9.27 11.34
C LEU A 429 -0.95 7.89 11.82
N MET A 430 -1.06 6.87 10.96
CA MET A 430 -0.62 5.51 11.32
C MET A 430 0.83 5.29 10.89
N GLY A 431 1.69 5.00 11.87
CA GLY A 431 3.10 4.69 11.64
C GLY A 431 3.95 4.98 12.89
N PRO A 432 5.28 5.03 12.75
CA PRO A 432 6.02 4.83 11.50
C PRO A 432 5.86 3.40 10.97
N THR A 433 5.85 3.25 9.65
CA THR A 433 5.83 1.97 8.93
C THR A 433 6.90 1.97 7.85
N GLY A 434 7.00 0.90 7.07
CA GLY A 434 8.19 0.62 6.25
C GLY A 434 9.40 0.23 7.11
N ALA A 435 10.56 0.14 6.45
CA ALA A 435 11.84 -0.17 7.08
C ALA A 435 12.66 1.13 7.24
N PRO A 436 13.39 1.32 8.36
CA PRO A 436 14.40 2.34 8.44
C PRO A 436 15.46 2.13 7.35
N THR A 437 15.91 3.20 6.71
CA THR A 437 17.02 3.14 5.75
C THR A 437 18.29 2.70 6.48
N GLU A 438 19.05 1.80 5.86
CA GLU A 438 20.33 1.34 6.41
C GLU A 438 21.39 2.44 6.34
N THR A 439 22.03 2.72 7.48
CA THR A 439 23.08 3.74 7.61
C THR A 439 24.35 3.12 8.24
N PRO A 440 25.12 2.29 7.50
CA PRO A 440 26.24 1.54 8.05
C PRO A 440 27.41 2.42 8.54
N GLY A 441 27.53 3.66 8.06
CA GLY A 441 28.62 4.58 8.42
C GLY A 441 29.92 4.33 7.64
N GLY A 442 30.75 5.36 7.51
CA GLY A 442 32.07 5.28 6.86
C GLY A 442 32.06 5.06 5.33
N GLU A 443 30.88 5.11 4.70
CA GLU A 443 30.70 4.99 3.25
C GLU A 443 30.75 6.38 2.58
N THR A 444 31.07 6.43 1.29
CA THR A 444 30.70 7.56 0.42
C THR A 444 29.32 7.26 -0.18
N VAL A 445 28.33 8.09 0.13
CA VAL A 445 26.95 7.89 -0.27
C VAL A 445 26.49 8.99 -1.22
N VAL A 446 25.89 8.59 -2.33
CA VAL A 446 25.22 9.47 -3.27
C VAL A 446 23.73 9.48 -2.99
N LEU A 447 23.19 10.65 -2.67
CA LEU A 447 21.76 10.88 -2.60
C LEU A 447 21.29 11.52 -3.91
N ALA A 448 20.22 10.98 -4.49
CA ALA A 448 19.66 11.46 -5.74
C ALA A 448 18.16 11.70 -5.54
N GLY A 449 17.79 12.96 -5.35
CA GLY A 449 16.42 13.36 -5.04
C GLY A 449 15.77 14.13 -6.18
N GLY A 450 14.54 13.78 -6.55
CA GLY A 450 13.75 14.51 -7.56
C GLY A 450 12.45 15.07 -7.00
N GLY A 451 12.26 16.39 -7.07
CA GLY A 451 11.05 17.09 -6.62
C GLY A 451 10.72 16.76 -5.16
N LEU A 452 9.55 16.15 -4.93
CA LEU A 452 9.13 15.70 -3.59
C LEU A 452 10.09 14.66 -2.99
N GLY A 453 10.81 13.89 -3.81
CA GLY A 453 11.77 12.88 -3.34
C GLY A 453 12.88 13.47 -2.47
N ASN A 454 13.18 14.76 -2.59
CA ASN A 454 14.13 15.45 -1.73
C ASN A 454 13.70 15.45 -0.25
N ALA A 455 12.41 15.57 0.05
CA ALA A 455 11.88 15.59 1.43
C ALA A 455 12.30 14.38 2.26
N VAL A 456 12.42 13.22 1.62
CA VAL A 456 12.78 11.95 2.27
C VAL A 456 14.26 11.91 2.63
N LEU A 457 15.09 12.52 1.79
CA LEU A 457 16.54 12.48 1.89
C LEU A 457 17.08 13.39 3.01
N PHE A 458 16.26 14.30 3.56
CA PHE A 458 16.66 15.19 4.65
C PHE A 458 17.10 14.42 5.90
N SER A 459 16.26 13.50 6.36
CA SER A 459 16.54 12.71 7.57
C SER A 459 17.54 11.60 7.29
N ILE A 460 17.50 11.00 6.09
CA ILE A 460 18.44 9.95 5.67
C ILE A 460 19.86 10.50 5.57
N GLY A 461 20.07 11.61 4.86
CA GLY A 461 21.41 12.20 4.70
C GLY A 461 22.00 12.66 6.03
N GLN A 462 21.20 13.31 6.89
CA GLN A 462 21.65 13.66 8.24
C GLN A 462 22.06 12.42 9.05
N ALA A 463 21.30 11.33 8.99
CA ALA A 463 21.64 10.09 9.70
C ALA A 463 22.90 9.42 9.15
N LEU A 464 23.10 9.44 7.84
CA LEU A 464 24.34 8.95 7.21
C LEU A 464 25.56 9.76 7.66
N ARG A 465 25.45 11.09 7.68
CA ARG A 465 26.53 11.96 8.17
C ARG A 465 26.81 11.75 9.65
N GLN A 466 25.77 11.60 10.48
CA GLN A 466 25.92 11.26 11.90
C GLN A 466 26.59 9.90 12.12
N ALA A 467 26.36 8.93 11.22
CA ALA A 467 27.05 7.65 11.20
C ALA A 467 28.49 7.73 10.65
N GLY A 468 28.96 8.91 10.22
CA GLY A 468 30.31 9.15 9.74
C GLY A 468 30.52 8.88 8.24
N SER A 469 29.45 8.75 7.45
CA SER A 469 29.54 8.67 5.99
C SER A 469 29.76 10.05 5.37
N LYS A 470 30.40 10.09 4.20
CA LYS A 470 30.48 11.29 3.35
C LYS A 470 29.31 11.30 2.37
N VAL A 471 28.61 12.42 2.26
CA VAL A 471 27.36 12.50 1.47
C VAL A 471 27.49 13.51 0.33
N LEU A 472 27.35 13.01 -0.90
CA LEU A 472 27.19 13.79 -2.12
C LEU A 472 25.72 13.78 -2.54
N TYR A 473 25.09 14.94 -2.64
CA TYR A 473 23.64 15.03 -2.87
C TYR A 473 23.31 15.77 -4.16
N PHE A 474 22.76 15.06 -5.15
CA PHE A 474 22.09 15.63 -6.32
C PHE A 474 20.62 15.94 -5.99
N ALA A 475 20.31 17.23 -5.78
CA ALA A 475 18.97 17.71 -5.49
C ALA A 475 18.34 18.31 -6.75
N ALA A 476 17.46 17.55 -7.41
CA ALA A 476 16.88 17.90 -8.70
C ALA A 476 15.43 18.38 -8.60
N TYR A 477 15.11 19.43 -9.37
CA TYR A 477 13.80 20.05 -9.46
C TYR A 477 13.45 20.38 -10.91
N LYS A 478 12.16 20.48 -11.23
CA LYS A 478 11.70 20.81 -12.58
C LYS A 478 11.81 22.31 -12.85
N THR A 479 11.40 23.13 -11.89
CA THR A 479 11.44 24.59 -11.97
C THR A 479 12.10 25.19 -10.73
N PRO A 480 12.59 26.44 -10.78
CA PRO A 480 13.14 27.11 -9.62
C PRO A 480 12.15 27.25 -8.45
N GLN A 481 10.85 27.35 -8.74
CA GLN A 481 9.78 27.50 -7.76
C GLN A 481 9.52 26.22 -6.96
N ASP A 482 9.97 25.07 -7.46
CA ASP A 482 9.78 23.78 -6.78
C ASP A 482 10.78 23.54 -5.64
N ARG A 483 11.78 24.41 -5.44
CA ARG A 483 12.82 24.25 -4.41
C ARG A 483 12.32 24.67 -3.04
N TYR A 484 12.42 23.77 -2.06
CA TYR A 484 12.00 23.99 -0.67
C TYR A 484 13.03 23.40 0.32
N HIS A 485 12.96 23.82 1.59
CA HIS A 485 13.79 23.30 2.71
C HIS A 485 15.29 23.22 2.39
N VAL A 486 15.86 24.28 1.80
CA VAL A 486 17.28 24.37 1.41
C VAL A 486 18.22 24.03 2.58
N GLU A 487 17.97 24.60 3.77
CA GLU A 487 18.80 24.33 4.95
C GLU A 487 18.84 22.85 5.35
N ASN A 488 17.74 22.11 5.18
CA ASN A 488 17.69 20.68 5.50
C ASN A 488 18.49 19.85 4.50
N ILE A 489 18.47 20.24 3.22
CA ILE A 489 19.28 19.60 2.15
C ILE A 489 20.77 19.82 2.43
N GLU A 490 21.17 21.05 2.74
CA GLU A 490 22.56 21.37 3.06
C GLU A 490 23.04 20.65 4.33
N LYS A 491 22.20 20.55 5.38
CA LYS A 491 22.52 19.77 6.59
C LYS A 491 22.68 18.28 6.28
N ALA A 492 21.93 17.76 5.31
CA ALA A 492 21.96 16.37 4.91
C ALA A 492 23.19 15.97 4.09
N ALA A 493 24.01 16.92 3.62
CA ALA A 493 25.12 16.63 2.69
C ALA A 493 26.42 17.37 3.01
N ASP A 494 27.54 16.76 2.62
CA ASP A 494 28.86 17.41 2.59
C ASP A 494 29.05 18.22 1.31
N THR A 495 28.44 17.81 0.20
CA THR A 495 28.40 18.57 -1.06
C THR A 495 27.04 18.40 -1.71
N VAL A 496 26.42 19.52 -2.12
CA VAL A 496 25.14 19.55 -2.83
C VAL A 496 25.35 19.99 -4.28
N ILE A 497 24.72 19.27 -5.20
CA ILE A 497 24.60 19.61 -6.62
C ILE A 497 23.14 19.96 -6.88
N TRP A 498 22.86 21.26 -6.99
CA TRP A 498 21.54 21.78 -7.27
C TRP A 498 21.23 21.65 -8.76
N CYS A 499 20.25 20.82 -9.10
CA CYS A 499 19.87 20.54 -10.49
C CYS A 499 18.50 21.14 -10.78
N CYS A 500 18.36 21.89 -11.87
CA CYS A 500 17.07 22.39 -12.34
C CYS A 500 16.89 22.08 -13.81
N ASP A 501 15.77 21.49 -14.21
CA ASP A 501 15.51 21.22 -15.63
C ASP A 501 15.42 22.51 -16.48
N GLN A 502 15.14 23.66 -15.84
CA GLN A 502 14.91 24.95 -16.49
C GLN A 502 15.93 26.02 -16.10
N ASP A 503 16.24 26.90 -17.05
CA ASP A 503 17.01 28.13 -16.85
C ASP A 503 16.18 29.16 -16.04
N PRO A 504 16.77 29.96 -15.13
CA PRO A 504 18.21 30.12 -14.83
C PRO A 504 18.78 29.09 -13.84
N GLY A 505 17.97 28.13 -13.38
CA GLY A 505 18.36 27.15 -12.38
C GLY A 505 18.49 27.73 -10.96
N PHE A 506 19.54 27.34 -10.25
CA PHE A 506 19.75 27.65 -8.84
C PHE A 506 21.13 28.23 -8.57
N ASP A 507 21.23 29.15 -7.63
CA ASP A 507 22.50 29.51 -7.02
C ASP A 507 22.90 28.49 -5.94
N ALA A 508 24.21 28.26 -5.82
CA ALA A 508 24.83 27.45 -4.78
C ALA A 508 25.49 28.36 -3.74
N ASP A 509 24.92 28.43 -2.54
CA ASP A 509 25.31 29.40 -1.51
C ASP A 509 26.50 28.93 -0.65
N ARG A 510 26.75 27.62 -0.61
CA ARG A 510 27.78 27.00 0.23
C ARG A 510 29.05 26.72 -0.57
N ASP A 511 30.21 26.95 0.06
CA ASP A 511 31.49 26.63 -0.57
C ASP A 511 31.59 25.13 -0.89
N GLY A 512 32.01 24.82 -2.12
CA GLY A 512 32.07 23.46 -2.66
C GLY A 512 30.77 22.95 -3.30
N ASP A 513 29.60 23.51 -2.98
CA ASP A 513 28.34 23.17 -3.65
C ASP A 513 28.34 23.69 -5.10
N LYS A 514 27.56 23.04 -5.97
CA LYS A 514 27.50 23.35 -7.41
C LYS A 514 26.06 23.43 -7.88
N SER A 515 25.88 24.02 -9.06
CA SER A 515 24.61 24.08 -9.76
C SER A 515 24.72 23.59 -11.20
N PHE A 516 23.64 23.02 -11.71
CA PHE A 516 23.54 22.56 -13.09
C PHE A 516 22.13 22.77 -13.64
N VAL A 517 22.04 23.29 -14.87
CA VAL A 517 20.78 23.39 -15.62
C VAL A 517 20.64 22.18 -16.53
N GLY A 518 19.69 21.31 -16.18
CA GLY A 518 19.37 20.06 -16.84
C GLY A 518 18.94 19.00 -15.83
N ASN A 519 18.64 17.80 -16.34
CA ASN A 519 18.13 16.72 -15.50
C ASN A 519 19.23 16.08 -14.63
N ILE A 520 18.80 15.28 -13.65
CA ILE A 520 19.69 14.69 -12.65
C ILE A 520 20.80 13.80 -13.25
N VAL A 521 20.52 13.06 -14.33
CA VAL A 521 21.52 12.19 -14.98
C VAL A 521 22.56 13.03 -15.72
N GLN A 522 22.13 14.12 -16.37
CA GLN A 522 23.04 15.07 -17.00
C GLN A 522 23.94 15.73 -15.96
N ALA A 523 23.39 16.16 -14.82
CA ALA A 523 24.15 16.73 -13.72
C ALA A 523 25.18 15.74 -13.14
N MET A 524 24.78 14.49 -12.91
CA MET A 524 25.71 13.43 -12.47
C MET A 524 26.82 13.19 -13.50
N THR A 525 26.50 13.23 -14.79
CA THR A 525 27.48 13.07 -15.86
C THR A 525 28.45 14.24 -15.88
N ALA A 526 27.97 15.48 -15.87
CA ALA A 526 28.80 16.70 -15.83
C ALA A 526 29.71 16.74 -14.59
N TYR A 527 29.18 16.29 -13.44
CA TYR A 527 29.98 16.13 -12.22
C TYR A 527 31.08 15.10 -12.40
N ALA A 528 30.75 13.94 -12.98
CA ALA A 528 31.68 12.84 -13.19
C ALA A 528 32.77 13.11 -14.24
N THR A 529 32.50 13.96 -15.22
CA THR A 529 33.44 14.38 -16.28
C THR A 529 34.28 15.61 -15.91
N GLY A 530 33.98 16.26 -14.78
CA GLY A 530 34.69 17.44 -14.29
C GLY A 530 34.23 18.77 -14.91
N GLU A 531 33.11 18.78 -15.64
CA GLU A 531 32.51 19.99 -16.20
C GLU A 531 32.07 20.99 -15.12
N LEU A 532 31.76 20.51 -13.91
CA LEU A 532 31.43 21.33 -12.73
C LEU A 532 32.65 21.84 -11.95
N GLY A 533 33.86 21.66 -12.50
CA GLY A 533 35.12 22.07 -11.89
C GLY A 533 35.63 21.10 -10.82
N GLU A 534 36.48 21.59 -9.92
CA GLU A 534 37.02 20.77 -8.82
C GLU A 534 35.95 20.41 -7.78
N THR A 535 35.99 19.15 -7.33
CA THR A 535 34.99 18.56 -6.44
C THR A 535 35.65 17.77 -5.31
N ALA A 536 35.16 17.91 -4.08
CA ALA A 536 35.75 17.26 -2.90
C ALA A 536 35.44 15.75 -2.77
N ILE A 537 34.36 15.28 -3.39
CA ILE A 537 33.91 13.88 -3.32
C ILE A 537 33.85 13.32 -4.73
N ALA A 538 34.74 12.39 -5.09
CA ALA A 538 34.69 11.82 -6.43
C ALA A 538 33.54 10.81 -6.57
N LEU A 539 32.78 10.87 -7.67
CA LEU A 539 31.66 9.95 -7.89
C LEU A 539 32.11 8.47 -7.93
N LYS A 540 33.35 8.22 -8.38
CA LYS A 540 33.98 6.89 -8.42
C LYS A 540 34.24 6.28 -7.04
N ASP A 541 34.18 7.09 -5.98
CA ASP A 541 34.37 6.63 -4.60
C ASP A 541 33.04 6.20 -3.96
N ALA A 542 31.90 6.42 -4.64
CA ALA A 542 30.58 6.10 -4.13
C ALA A 542 30.41 4.59 -3.86
N ASP A 543 30.14 4.25 -2.60
CA ASP A 543 29.81 2.90 -2.14
C ASP A 543 28.32 2.60 -2.33
N ARG A 544 27.48 3.64 -2.19
CA ARG A 544 26.02 3.50 -2.16
C ARG A 544 25.31 4.65 -2.86
N PHE A 545 24.22 4.33 -3.55
CA PHE A 545 23.23 5.26 -4.05
C PHE A 545 21.91 5.08 -3.31
N ILE A 546 21.28 6.18 -2.92
CA ILE A 546 19.89 6.24 -2.45
C ILE A 546 19.13 7.20 -3.37
N VAL A 547 18.21 6.63 -4.15
CA VAL A 547 17.52 7.34 -5.23
C VAL A 547 16.03 7.42 -4.91
N ILE A 548 15.50 8.65 -4.86
CA ILE A 548 14.10 8.89 -4.48
C ILE A 548 13.53 9.97 -5.41
N GLY A 549 12.45 9.64 -6.11
CA GLY A 549 11.81 10.53 -7.07
C GLY A 549 10.65 9.84 -7.77
N SER A 550 10.30 10.32 -8.97
CA SER A 550 9.35 9.61 -9.82
C SER A 550 9.91 8.25 -10.28
N ASP A 551 9.04 7.33 -10.65
CA ASP A 551 9.40 6.04 -11.26
C ASP A 551 10.33 6.25 -12.47
N MET A 552 10.04 7.27 -13.29
CA MET A 552 10.84 7.63 -14.46
C MET A 552 12.24 8.12 -14.09
N MET A 553 12.37 8.95 -13.05
CA MET A 553 13.68 9.42 -12.58
C MET A 553 14.49 8.27 -11.99
N MET A 554 13.89 7.47 -11.11
CA MET A 554 14.56 6.32 -10.50
C MET A 554 15.04 5.33 -11.56
N LYS A 555 14.22 5.07 -12.59
CA LYS A 555 14.61 4.27 -13.75
C LYS A 555 15.78 4.90 -14.51
N ALA A 556 15.73 6.20 -14.79
CA ALA A 556 16.80 6.89 -15.52
C ALA A 556 18.15 6.80 -14.78
N VAL A 557 18.14 6.98 -13.45
CA VAL A 557 19.35 6.81 -12.64
C VAL A 557 19.81 5.35 -12.66
N ALA A 558 18.90 4.37 -12.51
CA ALA A 558 19.22 2.95 -12.59
C ALA A 558 19.90 2.58 -13.93
N ASP A 559 19.32 2.99 -15.06
CA ASP A 559 19.87 2.74 -16.39
C ASP A 559 21.23 3.43 -16.59
N SER A 560 21.36 4.69 -16.13
CA SER A 560 22.58 5.50 -16.32
C SER A 560 23.81 4.89 -15.64
N ARG A 561 23.63 4.20 -14.51
CA ARG A 561 24.70 3.50 -13.78
C ARG A 561 25.36 2.41 -14.61
N HIS A 562 24.61 1.77 -15.51
CA HIS A 562 25.11 0.75 -16.44
C HIS A 562 25.45 1.31 -17.82
N GLY A 563 25.03 2.55 -18.11
CA GLY A 563 25.30 3.29 -19.34
C GLY A 563 26.36 4.37 -19.14
N VAL A 564 25.94 5.63 -19.25
CA VAL A 564 26.83 6.81 -19.31
C VAL A 564 27.70 6.99 -18.07
N LEU A 565 27.27 6.56 -16.89
CA LEU A 565 28.03 6.68 -15.64
C LEU A 565 28.92 5.46 -15.37
N LYS A 566 28.82 4.37 -16.13
CA LYS A 566 29.47 3.09 -15.81
C LYS A 566 30.96 3.20 -15.47
N ASN A 567 31.70 3.99 -16.23
CA ASN A 567 33.15 4.16 -16.06
C ASN A 567 33.54 5.16 -14.97
N HIS A 568 32.55 5.81 -14.35
CA HIS A 568 32.72 6.83 -13.31
C HIS A 568 32.22 6.35 -11.94
N LEU A 569 31.83 5.08 -11.81
CA LEU A 569 31.29 4.50 -10.59
C LEU A 569 32.19 3.38 -10.07
N LYS A 570 32.18 3.20 -8.75
CA LYS A 570 32.83 2.06 -8.10
C LYS A 570 32.19 0.76 -8.57
N PRO A 571 32.96 -0.24 -9.04
CA PRO A 571 32.39 -1.55 -9.35
C PRO A 571 31.74 -2.17 -8.11
N GLY A 572 30.51 -2.69 -8.25
CA GLY A 572 29.78 -3.35 -7.16
C GLY A 572 29.17 -2.41 -6.11
N HIS A 573 29.08 -1.10 -6.38
CA HIS A 573 28.34 -0.18 -5.52
C HIS A 573 26.88 -0.62 -5.35
N ILE A 574 26.33 -0.39 -4.16
CA ILE A 574 24.94 -0.67 -3.83
C ILE A 574 24.08 0.47 -4.38
N ALA A 575 22.91 0.18 -4.93
CA ALA A 575 21.96 1.22 -5.29
C ALA A 575 20.54 0.84 -4.92
N LEU A 576 19.92 1.71 -4.12
CA LEU A 576 18.59 1.53 -3.59
C LEU A 576 17.67 2.62 -4.14
N GLY A 577 16.46 2.23 -4.53
CA GLY A 577 15.36 3.12 -4.81
C GLY A 577 14.33 3.02 -3.70
N SER A 578 13.85 4.16 -3.18
CA SER A 578 12.69 4.16 -2.28
C SER A 578 11.42 4.07 -3.12
N ILE A 579 10.91 2.85 -3.32
CA ILE A 579 9.86 2.55 -4.28
C ILE A 579 8.48 2.97 -3.75
N ASN A 580 7.81 3.81 -4.54
CA ASN A 580 6.51 4.41 -4.27
C ASN A 580 5.33 3.59 -4.84
N SER A 581 5.36 2.25 -4.69
CA SER A 581 4.23 1.41 -5.10
C SER A 581 2.93 1.87 -4.41
N PRO A 582 1.75 1.78 -5.06
CA PRO A 582 0.47 2.14 -4.44
C PRO A 582 0.25 1.45 -3.09
N MET A 583 -0.28 2.14 -2.08
CA MET A 583 -0.49 1.56 -0.75
C MET A 583 -1.83 1.99 -0.12
N GLN A 584 -2.44 1.06 0.64
CA GLN A 584 -3.73 1.30 1.31
C GLN A 584 -3.64 1.11 2.81
N CYS A 585 -3.36 -0.12 3.25
CA CYS A 585 -3.30 -0.41 4.69
C CYS A 585 -2.00 0.08 5.33
N MET A 586 -0.89 -0.06 4.60
CA MET A 586 0.47 0.21 5.09
C MET A 586 0.83 -0.57 6.39
N MET A 587 0.15 -1.69 6.63
CA MET A 587 0.30 -2.56 7.82
C MET A 587 1.29 -3.73 7.60
N LYS A 588 2.17 -3.60 6.60
CA LYS A 588 3.24 -4.57 6.29
C LYS A 588 2.74 -5.98 5.95
N GLU A 589 2.56 -6.19 4.64
CA GLU A 589 2.16 -7.47 4.04
C GLU A 589 0.69 -7.90 4.23
N ILE A 590 -0.24 -6.98 4.48
CA ILE A 590 -1.66 -7.34 4.76
C ILE A 590 -2.56 -7.24 3.53
N CYS A 591 -2.74 -6.03 2.97
CA CYS A 591 -3.65 -5.85 1.83
C CYS A 591 -3.04 -6.23 0.47
N ALA A 592 -1.70 -6.26 0.35
CA ALA A 592 -0.98 -6.47 -0.91
C ALA A 592 -1.18 -5.42 -2.03
N GLN A 593 -1.77 -4.26 -1.76
CA GLN A 593 -1.72 -3.16 -2.72
C GLN A 593 -0.27 -2.69 -2.97
N CYS A 594 0.59 -2.79 -1.95
CA CYS A 594 2.00 -2.39 -2.01
C CYS A 594 2.92 -3.39 -2.72
N LEU A 595 2.39 -4.38 -3.45
CA LEU A 595 3.21 -5.35 -4.16
C LEU A 595 4.02 -4.68 -5.28
N GLN A 596 5.28 -5.10 -5.41
CA GLN A 596 6.19 -4.66 -6.44
C GLN A 596 6.85 -5.86 -7.12
N LEU A 597 6.86 -5.86 -8.45
CA LEU A 597 7.56 -6.88 -9.24
C LEU A 597 9.06 -6.59 -9.22
N HIS A 598 9.82 -7.63 -8.86
CA HIS A 598 11.26 -7.70 -8.98
C HIS A 598 11.65 -8.72 -10.03
N LYS A 599 12.76 -8.45 -10.73
CA LYS A 599 13.42 -9.38 -11.61
C LYS A 599 14.89 -9.44 -11.22
N ASP A 600 15.33 -10.63 -10.85
CA ASP A 600 16.72 -10.87 -10.49
C ASP A 600 17.62 -10.60 -11.73
N PRO A 601 18.62 -9.71 -11.63
CA PRO A 601 19.42 -9.30 -12.78
C PRO A 601 20.38 -10.40 -13.28
N GLU A 602 20.69 -11.41 -12.46
CA GLU A 602 21.60 -12.51 -12.84
C GLU A 602 20.83 -13.68 -13.45
N THR A 603 19.72 -14.09 -12.82
CA THR A 603 18.95 -15.28 -13.21
C THR A 603 17.76 -14.96 -14.10
N GLY A 604 17.32 -13.70 -14.13
CA GLY A 604 16.10 -13.27 -14.80
C GLY A 604 14.81 -13.73 -14.12
N LYS A 605 14.90 -14.38 -12.95
CA LYS A 605 13.74 -14.89 -12.22
C LYS A 605 12.93 -13.73 -11.63
N GLU A 606 11.62 -13.80 -11.83
CA GLU A 606 10.69 -12.83 -11.25
C GLU A 606 10.28 -13.22 -9.83
N SER A 607 10.03 -12.19 -9.00
CA SER A 607 9.50 -12.34 -7.66
C SER A 607 8.69 -11.11 -7.27
N VAL A 608 7.89 -11.21 -6.22
CA VAL A 608 7.10 -10.10 -5.70
C VAL A 608 7.54 -9.74 -4.29
N VAL A 609 7.67 -8.45 -4.02
CA VAL A 609 7.97 -7.91 -2.69
C VAL A 609 6.87 -6.96 -2.24
N PHE A 610 6.83 -6.68 -0.94
CA PHE A 610 5.88 -5.73 -0.36
C PHE A 610 6.60 -4.42 -0.02
N SER A 611 6.42 -3.38 -0.83
CA SER A 611 7.06 -2.07 -0.62
C SER A 611 6.70 -1.44 0.71
N CYS A 612 5.51 -1.73 1.24
CA CYS A 612 5.12 -1.25 2.56
C CYS A 612 5.85 -1.96 3.73
N PHE A 613 6.48 -3.11 3.48
CA PHE A 613 7.38 -3.77 4.44
C PHE A 613 8.77 -3.16 4.38
N ASN A 614 9.33 -3.05 3.17
CA ASN A 614 10.58 -2.34 2.91
C ASN A 614 10.49 -1.61 1.56
N GLN A 615 10.49 -0.28 1.63
CA GLN A 615 10.41 0.61 0.48
C GLN A 615 11.77 0.78 -0.21
N ASP A 616 12.87 0.62 0.52
CA ASP A 616 14.23 0.72 -0.03
C ASP A 616 14.60 -0.61 -0.71
N GLN A 617 14.53 -0.62 -2.04
CA GLN A 617 14.69 -1.83 -2.86
C GLN A 617 15.88 -1.69 -3.81
N PRO A 618 16.60 -2.78 -4.14
CA PRO A 618 17.68 -2.73 -5.12
C PRO A 618 17.19 -2.22 -6.47
N LEU A 619 17.75 -1.11 -6.96
CA LEU A 619 17.31 -0.50 -8.23
C LEU A 619 17.38 -1.47 -9.40
N ASP A 620 18.42 -2.30 -9.42
CA ASP A 620 18.69 -3.25 -10.49
C ASP A 620 17.67 -4.41 -10.52
N SER A 621 16.91 -4.61 -9.44
CA SER A 621 15.86 -5.63 -9.36
C SER A 621 14.47 -5.09 -9.73
N VAL A 622 14.24 -3.77 -9.68
CA VAL A 622 12.89 -3.20 -9.82
C VAL A 622 12.43 -3.20 -11.28
N VAL A 623 11.27 -3.79 -11.55
CA VAL A 623 10.63 -3.70 -12.88
C VAL A 623 9.82 -2.40 -12.97
N PHE A 624 10.48 -1.31 -13.37
CA PHE A 624 9.88 0.04 -13.44
C PHE A 624 8.66 0.14 -14.36
N ALA A 625 8.62 -0.61 -15.47
CA ALA A 625 7.45 -0.65 -16.35
C ALA A 625 6.20 -1.17 -15.60
N ASN A 626 6.37 -2.19 -14.75
CA ASN A 626 5.28 -2.71 -13.91
C ASN A 626 4.87 -1.69 -12.83
N LEU A 627 5.84 -1.03 -12.18
CA LEU A 627 5.54 0.03 -11.21
C LEU A 627 4.67 1.13 -11.84
N ARG A 628 5.05 1.60 -13.04
CA ARG A 628 4.29 2.61 -13.79
C ARG A 628 2.87 2.15 -14.12
N GLN A 629 2.69 0.92 -14.59
CA GLN A 629 1.37 0.35 -14.86
C GLN A 629 0.50 0.33 -13.59
N ARG A 630 1.06 -0.10 -12.46
CA ARG A 630 0.36 -0.13 -11.18
C ARG A 630 -0.03 1.28 -10.69
N LEU A 631 0.86 2.27 -10.86
CA LEU A 631 0.57 3.66 -10.52
C LEU A 631 -0.56 4.25 -11.38
N ALA A 632 -0.73 3.78 -12.62
CA ALA A 632 -1.76 4.24 -13.54
C ALA A 632 -3.10 3.47 -13.45
N GLN A 633 -3.21 2.47 -12.57
CA GLN A 633 -4.35 1.54 -12.55
C GLN A 633 -5.74 2.21 -12.35
N ASN A 634 -5.77 3.37 -11.71
CA ASN A 634 -6.99 4.14 -11.44
C ASN A 634 -7.08 5.44 -12.26
N ALA A 635 -6.16 5.68 -13.21
CA ALA A 635 -5.93 6.99 -13.84
C ALA A 635 -7.20 7.65 -14.40
N ALA A 636 -8.05 6.90 -15.12
CA ALA A 636 -9.28 7.46 -15.69
C ALA A 636 -10.22 8.05 -14.62
N SER A 637 -10.38 7.34 -13.48
CA SER A 637 -11.22 7.78 -12.37
C SER A 637 -10.55 8.87 -11.53
N GLU A 638 -9.24 8.79 -11.30
CA GLU A 638 -8.49 9.80 -10.55
C GLU A 638 -8.51 11.16 -11.26
N LYS A 639 -8.31 11.19 -12.59
CA LYS A 639 -8.41 12.42 -13.38
C LYS A 639 -9.80 13.06 -13.34
N LEU A 640 -10.86 12.24 -13.43
CA LEU A 640 -12.24 12.72 -13.29
C LEU A 640 -12.51 13.25 -11.89
N THR A 641 -12.02 12.54 -10.87
CA THR A 641 -12.17 12.94 -9.46
C THR A 641 -11.39 14.22 -9.15
N ALA A 642 -10.21 14.45 -9.74
CA ALA A 642 -9.47 15.70 -9.57
C ALA A 642 -10.29 16.89 -10.09
N LYS A 643 -10.88 16.79 -11.29
CA LYS A 643 -11.80 17.81 -11.82
C LYS A 643 -13.07 17.95 -10.96
N TRP A 644 -13.59 16.85 -10.39
CA TRP A 644 -14.73 16.88 -9.47
C TRP A 644 -14.43 17.62 -8.16
N ILE A 645 -13.29 17.35 -7.52
CA ILE A 645 -12.85 18.04 -6.31
C ILE A 645 -12.68 19.54 -6.60
N ALA A 646 -12.05 19.87 -7.73
CA ALA A 646 -11.89 21.25 -8.17
C ALA A 646 -13.23 21.97 -8.35
N HIS A 647 -14.18 21.31 -9.01
CA HIS A 647 -15.56 21.78 -9.15
C HIS A 647 -16.25 22.00 -7.79
N CYS A 648 -16.11 21.07 -6.85
CA CYS A 648 -16.64 21.23 -5.49
C CYS A 648 -16.00 22.43 -4.76
N LEU A 649 -14.69 22.59 -4.85
CA LEU A 649 -13.97 23.67 -4.16
C LEU A 649 -14.10 25.03 -4.87
N GLY A 650 -14.69 25.08 -6.07
CA GLY A 650 -14.78 26.31 -6.86
C GLY A 650 -13.43 26.82 -7.35
N ILE A 651 -12.46 25.92 -7.57
CA ILE A 651 -11.10 26.24 -8.03
C ILE A 651 -10.88 25.71 -9.46
N GLU A 652 -10.08 26.41 -10.25
CA GLU A 652 -9.59 25.88 -11.53
C GLU A 652 -8.40 24.96 -11.27
N PHE A 653 -8.53 23.68 -11.64
CA PHE A 653 -7.43 22.72 -11.56
C PHE A 653 -6.65 22.69 -12.87
N SER A 654 -5.43 23.22 -12.84
CA SER A 654 -4.43 23.00 -13.90
C SER A 654 -3.78 21.64 -13.67
N ALA A 655 -4.31 20.60 -14.32
CA ALA A 655 -3.60 19.33 -14.43
C ALA A 655 -2.51 19.50 -15.51
N ASN A 656 -1.26 19.69 -15.10
CA ASN A 656 -0.11 19.52 -15.99
C ASN A 656 0.35 18.07 -16.01
#